data_AF-A0A850JPA1-F1
#
_entry.id   AF-A0A850JPA1-F1
#
_cell.length_a   1.000
_cell.length_b   1.000
_cell.length_c   1.000
_cell.angle_alpha   90.00
_cell.angle_beta   90.00
_cell.angle_gamma   90.00
#
_symmetry.space_group_name_H-M   'P 1'
#
loop_
_entity.id
_entity.type
_entity.pdbx_description
1 polymer ?
#
loop_
_entity_poly.entity_id
_entity_poly.type
_entity_poly.pdbx_seq_one_letter_code
_entity_poly.pdbx_strand_id
1 'polypeptide(L)'
;MKVQFSLKLFLAFLVFSLIFFVLTSFLTYKTFETKVEHKNIENFLTKAELFQERLDDIISKNNTLIKTVISDSSLNQNDLSTFESKLKILLKSNEDINSLKVIRNSGENIISLYKEDGNIKKKDLELNSIIHYYLSSDEIVENKLFITEPYLLEKKGEIVLPLKPLIELVYKTNDKIVFISYNISKLIKSLKVKSIKFLVDKDLNIIYDDAGLNSWSKYYNPSLDIKNIIKGFSNRVFNESFIVTNTNYLKQIFFNDKHYFTLVDDNKKITYKEFFNRYESSFYNIAFLMFVISFIISMLFTTPLSNINKRLESEKNDLSDSIKKNSLMLNNSLSLLDKNVMYVKLDREFKILDTSSYLSMVTGFEKEELIGQNYTFLLNNNSSKKFEEKIMDILKTEASWNGELQGIKKIAGDYWVRSNIEPDYNDYGKLVGFTDIRTDISDNKRIEKLYNELNYQIEQLNTIFQNANSGIALVDFDGNFRRFNEKFFNLFNYTENEILEKKLFNLVDVGSVDLLKKVINEVKEYGSILNIELVFISKNQEEIYLDVSFNLLPDRENMVMVANSLEDKRKLQELNHNLESRVAQEVKKNIEKDKIHQEEQIKNAKLTSIGTLAAGITHEINTPLTYLKGNFEMLTMDIEDLEDENTRNNMLFSCEKMEDAINRIAVIVESMREMSQTSIEAKERTNVYATLFTSLTMAYNVSKQIAKIYLNNKEFSPTNIDKNDFEVFAIVQKQRIEQVWIIIINNALDALKSIEDYEQRELRIDVFSEDDKVIVRFSDNAGGVDEKIIDKIFDPFVSSKTHSGMGVGLNIAKKIIDDHNGEIFVYNNDKGAVFDVKLKLQE
;
A
#
# COMPACT_ATOMS: atom_id res chain seq x y z
N MET A 1 22.15 54.30 -43.43
CA MET A 1 20.76 54.18 -43.93
C MET A 1 19.82 54.06 -42.75
N LYS A 2 18.96 55.06 -42.49
CA LYS A 2 17.90 54.93 -41.49
C LYS A 2 16.94 53.85 -41.99
N VAL A 3 16.99 52.67 -41.37
CA VAL A 3 16.05 51.58 -41.66
C VAL A 3 14.64 52.13 -41.48
N GLN A 4 13.82 52.07 -42.53
CA GLN A 4 12.43 52.53 -42.47
C GLN A 4 11.72 51.82 -41.32
N PHE A 5 10.94 52.57 -40.55
CA PHE A 5 10.22 52.09 -39.38
C PHE A 5 9.40 50.80 -39.65
N SER A 6 8.90 50.66 -40.89
CA SER A 6 8.23 49.47 -41.42
C SER A 6 9.05 48.19 -41.34
N LEU A 7 10.34 48.24 -41.69
CA LEU A 7 11.20 47.05 -41.73
C LEU A 7 11.53 46.54 -40.32
N LYS A 8 11.64 47.45 -39.34
CA LYS A 8 11.86 47.07 -37.93
C LYS A 8 10.67 46.34 -37.35
N LEU A 9 9.45 46.76 -37.72
CA LEU A 9 8.22 46.15 -37.24
C LEU A 9 8.04 44.72 -37.81
N PHE A 10 8.39 44.51 -39.07
CA PHE A 10 8.34 43.19 -39.72
C PHE A 10 9.24 42.15 -39.05
N LEU A 11 10.50 42.51 -38.73
CA LEU A 11 11.42 41.59 -38.07
C LEU A 11 10.93 41.16 -36.68
N ALA A 12 10.24 42.02 -35.94
CA ALA A 12 9.74 41.71 -34.60
C ALA A 12 8.67 40.59 -34.63
N PHE A 13 7.76 40.60 -35.61
CA PHE A 13 6.72 39.57 -35.74
C PHE A 13 7.27 38.20 -36.16
N LEU A 14 8.36 38.18 -36.93
CA LEU A 14 9.00 36.93 -37.36
C LEU A 14 9.67 36.20 -36.18
N VAL A 15 10.32 36.93 -35.29
CA VAL A 15 10.93 36.38 -34.06
C VAL A 15 9.86 35.80 -33.13
N PHE A 16 8.73 36.50 -32.97
CA PHE A 16 7.63 36.03 -32.14
C PHE A 16 7.05 34.68 -32.62
N SER A 17 6.89 34.51 -33.94
CA SER A 17 6.38 33.26 -34.53
C SER A 17 7.30 32.06 -34.25
N LEU A 18 8.62 32.28 -34.33
CA LEU A 18 9.62 31.22 -34.06
C LEU A 18 9.55 30.73 -32.61
N ILE A 19 9.41 31.65 -31.65
CA ILE A 19 9.32 31.30 -30.22
C ILE A 19 8.07 30.47 -29.93
N PHE A 20 6.92 30.86 -30.49
CA PHE A 20 5.66 30.15 -30.28
C PHE A 20 5.67 28.73 -30.89
N PHE A 21 6.34 28.56 -32.03
CA PHE A 21 6.53 27.26 -32.67
C PHE A 21 7.34 26.27 -31.81
N VAL A 22 8.42 26.72 -31.19
CA VAL A 22 9.25 25.87 -30.31
C VAL A 22 8.45 25.38 -29.10
N LEU A 23 7.65 26.27 -28.49
CA LEU A 23 6.86 25.96 -27.31
C LEU A 23 5.77 24.90 -27.59
N THR A 24 5.04 25.05 -28.70
CA THR A 24 3.98 24.12 -29.11
C THR A 24 4.51 22.74 -29.48
N SER A 25 5.69 22.68 -30.11
CA SER A 25 6.38 21.42 -30.43
C SER A 25 6.76 20.63 -29.18
N PHE A 26 7.26 21.32 -28.15
CA PHE A 26 7.64 20.70 -26.87
C PHE A 26 6.44 20.10 -26.13
N LEU A 27 5.32 20.82 -26.06
CA LEU A 27 4.08 20.34 -25.43
C LEU A 27 3.52 19.09 -26.13
N THR A 28 3.61 19.06 -27.46
CA THR A 28 3.14 17.92 -28.27
C THR A 28 3.99 16.67 -28.02
N TYR A 29 5.33 16.82 -27.97
CA TYR A 29 6.24 15.72 -27.63
C TYR A 29 5.92 15.11 -26.25
N LYS A 30 5.74 15.96 -25.23
CA LYS A 30 5.47 15.50 -23.86
C LYS A 30 4.17 14.70 -23.77
N THR A 31 3.12 15.14 -24.48
CA THR A 31 1.84 14.43 -24.51
C THR A 31 1.95 13.06 -25.18
N PHE A 32 2.75 12.96 -26.25
CA PHE A 32 2.99 11.71 -26.96
C PHE A 32 3.81 10.71 -26.12
N GLU A 33 4.84 11.18 -25.43
CA GLU A 33 5.67 10.37 -24.53
C GLU A 33 4.79 9.60 -23.51
N THR A 34 3.87 10.30 -22.84
CA THR A 34 2.92 9.68 -21.90
C THR A 34 2.02 8.62 -22.53
N LYS A 35 1.52 8.83 -23.75
CA LYS A 35 0.64 7.85 -24.41
C LYS A 35 1.35 6.56 -24.75
N VAL A 36 2.62 6.63 -25.16
CA VAL A 36 3.38 5.43 -25.51
C VAL A 36 3.88 4.70 -24.27
N GLU A 37 4.24 5.42 -23.20
CA GLU A 37 4.59 4.79 -21.92
C GLU A 37 3.43 3.93 -21.39
N HIS A 38 2.20 4.43 -21.46
CA HIS A 38 1.00 3.67 -21.07
C HIS A 38 0.83 2.38 -21.91
N LYS A 39 1.00 2.48 -23.23
CA LYS A 39 0.91 1.33 -24.15
C LYS A 39 2.04 0.30 -23.92
N ASN A 40 3.23 0.75 -23.55
CA ASN A 40 4.36 -0.13 -23.23
C ASN A 40 4.11 -0.91 -21.94
N ILE A 41 3.54 -0.26 -20.91
CA ILE A 41 3.15 -0.92 -19.65
C ILE A 41 2.08 -1.99 -19.91
N GLU A 42 1.02 -1.65 -20.65
CA GLU A 42 -0.06 -2.58 -20.98
C GLU A 42 0.49 -3.81 -21.71
N ASN A 43 1.31 -3.59 -22.75
CA ASN A 43 1.96 -4.66 -23.49
C ASN A 43 2.80 -5.55 -22.56
N PHE A 44 3.63 -4.97 -21.68
CA PHE A 44 4.44 -5.72 -20.72
C PHE A 44 3.61 -6.59 -19.77
N LEU A 45 2.51 -6.06 -19.24
CA LEU A 45 1.61 -6.82 -18.36
C LEU A 45 0.98 -8.01 -19.10
N THR A 46 0.53 -7.82 -20.34
CA THR A 46 0.03 -8.92 -21.18
C THR A 46 1.10 -10.00 -21.42
N LYS A 47 2.37 -9.61 -21.60
CA LYS A 47 3.47 -10.59 -21.73
C LYS A 47 3.61 -11.44 -20.46
N ALA A 48 3.52 -10.80 -19.30
CA ALA A 48 3.70 -11.44 -18.01
C ALA A 48 2.55 -12.43 -17.71
N GLU A 49 1.31 -12.08 -18.06
CA GLU A 49 0.15 -12.96 -17.96
C GLU A 49 0.27 -14.19 -18.87
N LEU A 50 0.66 -14.00 -20.14
CA LEU A 50 0.89 -15.11 -21.07
C LEU A 50 2.01 -16.05 -20.60
N PHE A 51 3.04 -15.50 -19.95
CA PHE A 51 4.12 -16.30 -19.37
C PHE A 51 3.59 -17.17 -18.20
N GLN A 52 2.81 -16.58 -17.29
CA GLN A 52 2.19 -17.28 -16.17
C GLN A 52 1.28 -18.41 -16.66
N GLU A 53 0.36 -18.12 -17.58
CA GLU A 53 -0.59 -19.12 -18.12
C GLU A 53 0.14 -20.32 -18.74
N ARG A 54 1.22 -20.06 -19.49
CA ARG A 54 1.99 -21.15 -20.12
C ARG A 54 2.83 -21.94 -19.13
N LEU A 55 3.34 -21.30 -18.09
CA LEU A 55 4.04 -21.98 -17.00
C LEU A 55 3.08 -22.93 -16.28
N ASP A 56 1.87 -22.48 -15.98
CA ASP A 56 0.83 -23.27 -15.33
C ASP A 56 0.37 -24.46 -16.20
N ASP A 57 0.21 -24.25 -17.52
CA ASP A 57 -0.12 -25.32 -18.48
C ASP A 57 0.97 -26.40 -18.56
N ILE A 58 2.25 -26.00 -18.58
CA ILE A 58 3.38 -26.95 -18.59
C ILE A 58 3.42 -27.75 -17.29
N ILE A 59 3.21 -27.10 -16.15
CA ILE A 59 3.19 -27.79 -14.85
C ILE A 59 2.02 -28.79 -14.83
N SER A 60 0.82 -28.37 -15.21
CA SER A 60 -0.39 -29.20 -15.20
C SER A 60 -0.29 -30.43 -16.13
N LYS A 61 0.08 -30.23 -17.40
CA LYS A 61 0.19 -31.31 -18.40
C LYS A 61 1.25 -32.35 -18.02
N ASN A 62 2.39 -31.88 -17.54
CA ASN A 62 3.50 -32.77 -17.22
C ASN A 62 3.25 -33.52 -15.91
N ASN A 63 2.62 -32.90 -14.92
CA ASN A 63 2.31 -33.55 -13.66
C ASN A 63 1.53 -34.86 -13.85
N THR A 64 0.56 -34.86 -14.76
CA THR A 64 -0.25 -36.05 -15.06
C THR A 64 0.58 -37.14 -15.74
N LEU A 65 1.34 -36.77 -16.78
CA LEU A 65 2.14 -37.70 -17.58
C LEU A 65 3.28 -38.33 -16.77
N ILE A 66 3.90 -37.55 -15.89
CA ILE A 66 4.99 -37.98 -15.01
C ILE A 66 4.47 -38.91 -13.92
N LYS A 67 3.32 -38.58 -13.30
CA LYS A 67 2.68 -39.48 -12.32
C LYS A 67 2.40 -40.85 -12.91
N THR A 68 1.87 -40.94 -14.14
CA THR A 68 1.64 -42.22 -14.82
C THR A 68 2.92 -43.04 -15.04
N VAL A 69 4.05 -42.40 -15.32
CA VAL A 69 5.34 -43.09 -15.54
C VAL A 69 6.00 -43.49 -14.22
N ILE A 70 5.76 -42.75 -13.13
CA ILE A 70 6.31 -43.00 -11.80
C ILE A 70 5.44 -44.00 -10.99
N SER A 71 4.13 -44.07 -11.22
CA SER A 71 3.22 -45.01 -10.53
C SER A 71 3.20 -46.41 -11.14
N ASP A 72 3.85 -46.62 -12.29
CA ASP A 72 3.90 -47.91 -12.97
C ASP A 72 4.72 -48.95 -12.17
N SER A 73 4.07 -50.04 -11.76
CA SER A 73 4.61 -51.12 -10.93
C SER A 73 5.82 -51.86 -11.52
N SER A 74 6.17 -51.61 -12.79
CA SER A 74 7.42 -52.09 -13.41
C SER A 74 8.70 -51.48 -12.82
N LEU A 75 8.59 -50.44 -11.98
CA LEU A 75 9.68 -49.80 -11.24
C LEU A 75 10.31 -50.65 -10.11
N ASN A 76 9.64 -51.74 -9.72
CA ASN A 76 10.03 -52.62 -8.59
C ASN A 76 10.76 -53.90 -9.00
N GLN A 77 10.82 -54.25 -10.29
CA GLN A 77 11.59 -55.39 -10.79
C GLN A 77 12.87 -54.93 -11.51
N ASN A 78 13.90 -55.77 -11.49
CA ASN A 78 15.27 -55.54 -11.98
C ASN A 78 15.43 -55.20 -13.48
N ASP A 79 14.37 -54.77 -14.17
CA ASP A 79 14.38 -54.47 -15.59
C ASP A 79 14.56 -52.97 -15.86
N LEU A 80 15.75 -52.47 -15.48
CA LEU A 80 16.17 -51.08 -15.66
C LEU A 80 16.04 -50.62 -17.13
N SER A 81 16.09 -51.57 -18.07
CA SER A 81 16.02 -51.35 -19.52
C SER A 81 14.64 -50.87 -19.99
N THR A 82 13.57 -51.45 -19.45
CA THR A 82 12.18 -51.10 -19.76
C THR A 82 11.82 -49.73 -19.17
N PHE A 83 12.29 -49.45 -17.95
CA PHE A 83 12.12 -48.15 -17.30
C PHE A 83 12.88 -47.03 -18.04
N GLU A 84 14.14 -47.27 -18.42
CA GLU A 84 14.91 -46.32 -19.23
C GLU A 84 14.21 -46.01 -20.56
N SER A 85 13.59 -47.01 -21.20
CA SER A 85 12.85 -46.85 -22.46
C SER A 85 11.61 -45.96 -22.30
N LYS A 86 10.84 -46.13 -21.21
CA LYS A 86 9.67 -45.28 -20.90
C LYS A 86 10.08 -43.83 -20.63
N LEU A 87 11.16 -43.62 -19.87
CA LEU A 87 11.70 -42.27 -19.63
C LEU A 87 12.21 -41.61 -20.91
N LYS A 88 12.85 -42.38 -21.82
CA LYS A 88 13.23 -41.88 -23.14
C LYS A 88 12.01 -41.49 -23.99
N ILE A 89 10.93 -42.26 -23.93
CA ILE A 89 9.67 -41.93 -24.62
C ILE A 89 9.10 -40.63 -24.05
N LEU A 90 9.06 -40.47 -22.73
CA LEU A 90 8.59 -39.26 -22.05
C LEU A 90 9.42 -38.02 -22.46
N LEU A 91 10.75 -38.14 -22.47
CA LEU A 91 11.67 -37.05 -22.85
C LEU A 91 11.59 -36.73 -24.36
N LYS A 92 11.17 -37.71 -25.18
CA LYS A 92 10.96 -37.54 -26.62
C LYS A 92 9.59 -36.93 -26.95
N SER A 93 8.53 -37.35 -26.25
CA SER A 93 7.17 -36.85 -26.43
C SER A 93 6.97 -35.46 -25.86
N ASN A 94 7.81 -35.07 -24.88
CA ASN A 94 7.78 -33.75 -24.31
C ASN A 94 8.92 -32.86 -24.81
N GLU A 95 8.54 -31.78 -25.48
CA GLU A 95 9.49 -30.85 -26.05
C GLU A 95 10.08 -29.85 -25.07
N ASP A 96 9.43 -29.64 -23.92
CA ASP A 96 9.78 -28.63 -22.92
C ASP A 96 10.69 -29.16 -21.80
N ILE A 97 10.79 -30.49 -21.68
CA ILE A 97 11.68 -31.16 -20.74
C ILE A 97 13.10 -31.25 -21.34
N ASN A 98 14.08 -30.73 -20.59
CA ASN A 98 15.48 -30.72 -20.95
C ASN A 98 16.23 -31.97 -20.49
N SER A 99 15.97 -32.39 -19.25
CA SER A 99 16.61 -33.55 -18.65
C SER A 99 15.74 -34.18 -17.58
N LEU A 100 15.97 -35.47 -17.36
CA LEU A 100 15.32 -36.25 -16.32
C LEU A 100 16.38 -37.03 -15.55
N LYS A 101 16.39 -36.90 -14.23
CA LYS A 101 17.30 -37.63 -13.35
C LYS A 101 16.49 -38.43 -12.33
N VAL A 102 16.90 -39.64 -12.06
CA VAL A 102 16.32 -40.52 -11.04
C VAL A 102 17.45 -40.93 -10.11
N ILE A 103 17.34 -40.57 -8.84
CA ILE A 103 18.30 -40.94 -7.79
C ILE A 103 17.58 -41.75 -6.71
N ARG A 104 18.29 -42.59 -5.97
CA ARG A 104 17.77 -43.21 -4.74
C ARG A 104 17.68 -42.18 -3.61
N ASN A 105 16.87 -42.45 -2.60
CA ASN A 105 16.85 -41.68 -1.35
C ASN A 105 18.20 -41.73 -0.61
N SER A 106 19.04 -42.75 -0.86
CA SER A 106 20.44 -42.82 -0.41
C SER A 106 21.36 -41.84 -1.14
N GLY A 107 20.87 -41.19 -2.20
CA GLY A 107 21.63 -40.31 -3.06
C GLY A 107 22.26 -40.98 -4.28
N GLU A 108 22.22 -42.31 -4.37
CA GLU A 108 22.80 -43.03 -5.51
C GLU A 108 22.09 -42.69 -6.83
N ASN A 109 22.84 -42.29 -7.87
CA ASN A 109 22.27 -42.01 -9.18
C ASN A 109 21.86 -43.30 -9.89
N ILE A 110 20.58 -43.44 -10.22
CA ILE A 110 20.04 -44.60 -10.94
C ILE A 110 20.15 -44.37 -12.45
N ILE A 111 19.53 -43.29 -12.94
CA ILE A 111 19.48 -42.93 -14.36
C ILE A 111 19.49 -41.41 -14.49
N SER A 112 20.31 -40.88 -15.39
CA SER A 112 20.26 -39.49 -15.80
C SER A 112 20.26 -39.36 -17.32
N LEU A 113 19.16 -38.83 -17.87
CA LEU A 113 18.92 -38.64 -19.29
C LEU A 113 18.89 -37.16 -19.62
N TYR A 114 19.61 -36.78 -20.69
CA TYR A 114 19.69 -35.39 -21.16
C TYR A 114 19.37 -35.32 -22.63
N LYS A 115 18.69 -34.24 -23.04
CA LYS A 115 18.44 -33.92 -24.43
C LYS A 115 19.57 -33.03 -24.94
N GLU A 116 20.42 -33.57 -25.82
CA GLU A 116 21.47 -32.83 -26.51
C GLU A 116 21.24 -32.95 -28.02
N ASP A 117 21.04 -31.82 -28.71
CA ASP A 117 20.85 -31.73 -30.17
C ASP A 117 19.74 -32.67 -30.72
N GLY A 118 18.65 -32.82 -29.96
CA GLY A 118 17.51 -33.65 -30.34
C GLY A 118 17.69 -35.15 -30.07
N ASN A 119 18.89 -35.58 -29.65
CA ASN A 119 19.18 -36.95 -29.24
C ASN A 119 19.16 -37.07 -27.70
N ILE A 120 18.74 -38.23 -27.20
CA ILE A 120 18.73 -38.52 -25.77
C ILE A 120 20.01 -39.26 -25.41
N LYS A 121 20.85 -38.66 -24.57
CA LYS A 121 22.08 -39.28 -24.05
C LYS A 121 21.93 -39.64 -22.58
N LYS A 122 22.50 -40.77 -22.21
CA LYS A 122 22.70 -41.19 -20.82
C LYS A 122 24.04 -40.63 -20.34
N LYS A 123 24.07 -40.08 -19.14
CA LYS A 123 25.30 -39.55 -18.52
C LYS A 123 25.41 -40.07 -17.10
N ASP A 124 26.46 -40.82 -16.82
CA ASP A 124 26.76 -41.24 -15.45
C ASP A 124 27.32 -40.02 -14.71
N LEU A 125 26.59 -39.57 -13.68
CA LEU A 125 27.06 -38.48 -12.81
C LEU A 125 28.13 -39.03 -11.87
N GLU A 126 29.41 -38.83 -12.19
CA GLU A 126 30.50 -38.95 -11.21
C GLU A 126 30.50 -37.72 -10.28
N LEU A 127 29.49 -37.50 -9.44
CA LEU A 127 29.51 -36.36 -8.50
C LEU A 127 28.72 -36.63 -7.20
N ASN A 128 29.45 -37.01 -6.15
CA ASN A 128 28.94 -37.10 -4.77
C ASN A 128 28.48 -35.75 -4.19
N SER A 129 28.85 -34.62 -4.79
CA SER A 129 28.57 -33.27 -4.28
C SER A 129 27.19 -32.72 -4.67
N ILE A 130 26.64 -33.11 -5.83
CA ILE A 130 25.27 -32.73 -6.26
C ILE A 130 24.23 -33.36 -5.36
N ILE A 131 24.50 -34.59 -4.92
CA ILE A 131 23.64 -35.42 -4.09
C ILE A 131 23.46 -34.84 -2.67
N HIS A 132 24.52 -34.26 -2.10
CA HIS A 132 24.48 -33.68 -0.76
C HIS A 132 23.54 -32.48 -0.64
N TYR A 133 23.42 -31.65 -1.68
CA TYR A 133 22.55 -30.47 -1.67
C TYR A 133 21.07 -30.87 -1.58
N TYR A 134 20.62 -31.80 -2.42
CA TYR A 134 19.23 -32.28 -2.42
C TYR A 134 18.86 -33.09 -1.18
N LEU A 135 19.83 -33.74 -0.51
CA LEU A 135 19.58 -34.46 0.74
C LEU A 135 19.57 -33.54 1.97
N SER A 136 20.15 -32.33 1.88
CA SER A 136 20.26 -31.37 2.99
C SER A 136 19.15 -30.32 3.04
N SER A 137 18.35 -30.17 1.99
CA SER A 137 17.24 -29.21 1.99
C SER A 137 15.96 -29.85 2.55
N ASP A 138 15.55 -29.41 3.74
CA ASP A 138 14.24 -29.72 4.34
C ASP A 138 13.04 -29.20 3.49
N GLU A 139 13.32 -28.55 2.35
CA GLU A 139 12.37 -27.86 1.48
C GLU A 139 11.85 -28.68 0.28
N ILE A 140 12.30 -29.92 0.06
CA ILE A 140 11.79 -30.76 -1.04
C ILE A 140 10.39 -31.28 -0.68
N VAL A 141 9.37 -30.47 -0.96
CA VAL A 141 7.96 -30.84 -0.87
C VAL A 141 7.52 -31.52 -2.17
N GLU A 142 6.87 -32.67 -2.05
CA GLU A 142 6.36 -33.46 -3.18
C GLU A 142 5.46 -32.62 -4.11
N ASN A 143 5.60 -32.79 -5.43
CA ASN A 143 4.82 -32.11 -6.48
C ASN A 143 5.02 -30.57 -6.59
N LYS A 144 6.18 -30.02 -6.20
CA LYS A 144 6.48 -28.59 -6.36
C LYS A 144 7.69 -28.31 -7.24
N LEU A 145 7.62 -27.19 -7.96
CA LEU A 145 8.69 -26.65 -8.79
C LEU A 145 9.80 -26.11 -7.87
N PHE A 146 11.04 -26.47 -8.13
CA PHE A 146 12.23 -26.07 -7.39
C PHE A 146 13.24 -25.42 -8.34
N ILE A 147 14.07 -24.50 -7.83
CA ILE A 147 15.14 -23.87 -8.59
C ILE A 147 16.46 -24.35 -7.99
N THR A 148 17.32 -24.96 -8.82
CA THR A 148 18.65 -25.34 -8.34
C THR A 148 19.49 -24.09 -8.10
N GLU A 149 20.10 -24.00 -6.92
CA GLU A 149 21.09 -22.95 -6.67
C GLU A 149 22.27 -23.10 -7.65
N PRO A 150 22.86 -21.99 -8.12
CA PRO A 150 24.04 -22.05 -8.99
C PRO A 150 25.24 -22.62 -8.22
N TYR A 151 25.54 -23.90 -8.42
CA TYR A 151 26.69 -24.57 -7.82
C TYR A 151 27.89 -24.66 -8.76
N LEU A 152 29.08 -24.78 -8.16
CA LEU A 152 30.36 -24.92 -8.85
C LEU A 152 30.64 -26.41 -9.10
N LEU A 153 30.99 -26.75 -10.33
CA LEU A 153 31.38 -28.09 -10.73
C LEU A 153 32.85 -28.28 -10.37
N GLU A 154 33.15 -29.05 -9.33
CA GLU A 154 34.52 -29.37 -8.91
C GLU A 154 34.93 -30.73 -9.50
N LYS A 155 36.02 -30.77 -10.27
CA LYS A 155 36.52 -32.00 -10.89
C LYS A 155 38.00 -32.17 -10.53
N LYS A 156 38.33 -33.24 -9.80
CA LYS A 156 39.70 -33.53 -9.33
C LYS A 156 40.38 -32.36 -8.56
N GLY A 157 39.62 -31.64 -7.73
CA GLY A 157 40.16 -30.55 -6.90
C GLY A 157 40.32 -29.20 -7.60
N GLU A 158 39.85 -29.06 -8.84
CA GLU A 158 39.75 -27.77 -9.53
C GLU A 158 38.28 -27.41 -9.81
N ILE A 159 37.94 -26.13 -9.63
CA ILE A 159 36.62 -25.58 -9.97
C ILE A 159 36.58 -25.38 -11.48
N VAL A 160 35.80 -26.21 -12.18
CA VAL A 160 35.83 -26.29 -13.65
C VAL A 160 34.81 -25.36 -14.31
N LEU A 161 33.57 -25.25 -13.82
CA LEU A 161 32.55 -24.32 -14.35
C LEU A 161 31.37 -24.16 -13.37
N PRO A 162 30.73 -22.99 -13.30
CA PRO A 162 29.42 -22.84 -12.66
C PRO A 162 28.35 -23.53 -13.50
N LEU A 163 27.34 -24.15 -12.88
CA LEU A 163 26.19 -24.74 -13.57
C LEU A 163 25.02 -23.75 -13.61
N LYS A 164 24.33 -23.70 -14.75
CA LYS A 164 23.15 -22.85 -14.94
C LYS A 164 22.06 -23.28 -13.94
N PRO A 165 21.40 -22.33 -13.25
CA PRO A 165 20.23 -22.66 -12.46
C PRO A 165 19.17 -23.28 -13.38
N LEU A 166 18.62 -24.40 -12.94
CA LEU A 166 17.59 -25.15 -13.64
C LEU A 166 16.29 -25.01 -12.85
N ILE A 167 15.19 -24.80 -13.56
CA ILE A 167 13.86 -25.03 -12.99
C ILE A 167 13.62 -26.53 -13.06
N GLU A 168 13.61 -27.19 -11.90
CA GLU A 168 13.41 -28.62 -11.76
C GLU A 168 12.11 -28.89 -11.00
N LEU A 169 11.24 -29.72 -11.58
CA LEU A 169 10.12 -30.28 -10.87
C LEU A 169 10.58 -31.57 -10.19
N VAL A 170 10.32 -31.66 -8.89
CA VAL A 170 10.84 -32.76 -8.06
C VAL A 170 9.70 -33.64 -7.60
N TYR A 171 9.84 -34.93 -7.89
CA TYR A 171 8.95 -35.99 -7.41
C TYR A 171 9.70 -36.90 -6.48
N LYS A 172 9.20 -37.05 -5.25
CA LYS A 172 9.80 -37.95 -4.27
C LYS A 172 8.90 -39.17 -4.12
N THR A 173 9.49 -40.35 -4.23
CA THR A 173 8.84 -41.64 -3.94
C THR A 173 9.51 -42.30 -2.73
N ASN A 174 9.01 -43.45 -2.29
CA ASN A 174 9.52 -44.15 -1.11
C ASN A 174 11.01 -44.56 -1.21
N ASP A 175 11.53 -44.82 -2.42
CA ASP A 175 12.94 -45.23 -2.62
C ASP A 175 13.71 -44.32 -3.60
N LYS A 176 13.02 -43.50 -4.40
CA LYS A 176 13.62 -42.72 -5.50
C LYS A 176 13.14 -41.27 -5.54
N ILE A 177 13.98 -40.37 -6.02
CA ILE A 177 13.65 -38.98 -6.31
C ILE A 177 13.85 -38.75 -7.81
N VAL A 178 12.82 -38.23 -8.48
CA VAL A 178 12.83 -37.89 -9.90
C VAL A 178 12.89 -36.38 -10.05
N PHE A 179 13.92 -35.89 -10.73
CA PHE A 179 14.13 -34.49 -11.08
C PHE A 179 13.86 -34.29 -12.56
N ILE A 180 13.03 -33.30 -12.88
CA ILE A 180 12.63 -32.99 -14.24
C ILE A 180 12.96 -31.54 -14.52
N SER A 181 14.04 -31.33 -15.26
CA SER A 181 14.54 -29.98 -15.55
C SER A 181 13.87 -29.46 -16.82
N TYR A 182 13.27 -28.28 -16.75
CA TYR A 182 12.63 -27.62 -17.89
C TYR A 182 13.58 -26.68 -18.63
N ASN A 183 13.39 -26.56 -19.95
CA ASN A 183 14.13 -25.60 -20.76
C ASN A 183 13.42 -24.24 -20.80
N ILE A 184 13.75 -23.38 -19.84
CA ILE A 184 13.19 -22.02 -19.72
C ILE A 184 13.42 -21.19 -20.98
N SER A 185 14.59 -21.35 -21.61
CA SER A 185 14.90 -20.60 -22.83
C SER A 185 13.97 -20.95 -23.99
N LYS A 186 13.53 -22.22 -24.05
CA LYS A 186 12.54 -22.68 -25.04
C LYS A 186 11.14 -22.21 -24.68
N LEU A 187 10.77 -22.26 -23.39
CA LEU A 187 9.51 -21.71 -22.89
C LEU A 187 9.37 -20.23 -23.27
N ILE A 188 10.37 -19.40 -22.95
CA ILE A 188 10.36 -17.97 -23.26
C ILE A 188 10.29 -17.72 -24.77
N LYS A 189 11.08 -18.45 -25.57
CA LYS A 189 11.06 -18.34 -27.04
C LYS A 189 9.73 -18.78 -27.66
N SER A 190 9.02 -19.73 -27.05
CA SER A 190 7.76 -20.28 -27.55
C SER A 190 6.56 -19.33 -27.39
N LEU A 191 6.70 -18.29 -26.57
CA LEU A 191 5.62 -17.34 -26.28
C LEU A 191 5.29 -16.40 -27.46
N LYS A 192 6.08 -16.40 -28.55
CA LYS A 192 5.95 -15.46 -29.70
C LYS A 192 5.94 -13.97 -29.28
N VAL A 193 6.35 -13.68 -28.06
CA VAL A 193 6.41 -12.34 -27.48
C VAL A 193 7.82 -11.77 -27.71
N LYS A 194 7.92 -10.49 -28.12
CA LYS A 194 9.22 -9.78 -28.21
C LYS A 194 9.91 -9.79 -26.84
N SER A 195 11.20 -10.13 -26.85
CA SER A 195 11.97 -10.71 -25.75
C SER A 195 11.75 -10.11 -24.36
N ILE A 196 11.69 -11.01 -23.38
CA ILE A 196 11.87 -10.72 -21.96
C ILE A 196 13.37 -10.56 -21.73
N LYS A 197 13.80 -9.47 -21.11
CA LYS A 197 15.23 -9.18 -20.94
C LYS A 197 15.88 -10.10 -19.90
N PHE A 198 15.29 -10.19 -18.71
CA PHE A 198 15.76 -11.08 -17.64
C PHE A 198 14.62 -11.80 -16.93
N LEU A 199 14.91 -13.01 -16.45
CA LEU A 199 14.14 -13.71 -15.42
C LEU A 199 15.04 -13.89 -14.20
N VAL A 200 14.61 -13.43 -13.04
CA VAL A 200 15.40 -13.54 -11.79
C VAL A 200 14.63 -14.26 -10.68
N ASP A 201 15.35 -14.91 -9.77
CA ASP A 201 14.78 -15.55 -8.56
C ASP A 201 14.53 -14.54 -7.42
N LYS A 202 14.07 -15.04 -6.26
CA LYS A 202 13.80 -14.25 -5.04
C LYS A 202 15.05 -13.52 -4.51
N ASP A 203 16.24 -14.06 -4.77
CA ASP A 203 17.53 -13.53 -4.32
C ASP A 203 18.21 -12.67 -5.40
N LEU A 204 17.48 -12.38 -6.50
CA LEU A 204 17.87 -11.58 -7.65
C LEU A 204 18.98 -12.22 -8.51
N ASN A 205 19.14 -13.55 -8.45
CA ASN A 205 20.02 -14.28 -9.35
C ASN A 205 19.35 -14.44 -10.71
N ILE A 206 20.11 -14.25 -11.79
CA ILE A 206 19.60 -14.39 -13.15
C ILE A 206 19.42 -15.87 -13.50
N ILE A 207 18.19 -16.23 -13.84
CA ILE A 207 17.81 -17.56 -14.32
C ILE A 207 17.79 -17.60 -15.86
N TYR A 208 17.35 -16.50 -16.48
CA TYR A 208 17.36 -16.34 -17.94
C TYR A 208 17.83 -14.93 -18.33
N ASP A 209 18.62 -14.88 -19.40
CA ASP A 209 19.06 -13.66 -20.07
C ASP A 209 18.98 -13.87 -21.58
N ASP A 210 18.30 -12.95 -22.26
CA ASP A 210 18.14 -12.95 -23.72
C ASP A 210 19.46 -12.72 -24.46
N ALA A 211 20.42 -12.02 -23.85
CA ALA A 211 21.71 -11.69 -24.46
C ALA A 211 22.70 -12.87 -24.51
N GLY A 212 22.43 -13.98 -23.80
CA GLY A 212 23.26 -15.19 -23.86
C GLY A 212 24.68 -15.05 -23.29
N LEU A 213 24.97 -13.99 -22.52
CA LEU A 213 26.32 -13.58 -22.11
C LEU A 213 26.90 -14.33 -20.89
N ASN A 214 26.37 -15.49 -20.54
CA ASN A 214 26.70 -16.21 -19.28
C ASN A 214 26.53 -15.38 -17.99
N SER A 215 25.67 -14.37 -18.04
CA SER A 215 25.36 -13.40 -16.98
C SER A 215 24.75 -14.02 -15.71
N TRP A 216 24.22 -15.24 -15.80
CA TRP A 216 23.72 -16.04 -14.68
C TRP A 216 24.79 -16.48 -13.68
N SER A 217 26.07 -16.43 -14.06
CA SER A 217 27.17 -16.77 -13.16
C SER A 217 27.72 -15.54 -12.46
N LYS A 218 27.64 -15.52 -11.12
CA LYS A 218 28.34 -14.55 -10.26
C LYS A 218 29.86 -14.50 -10.48
N TYR A 219 30.43 -15.48 -11.20
CA TYR A 219 31.86 -15.62 -11.45
C TYR A 219 32.30 -15.19 -12.86
N TYR A 220 31.39 -15.07 -13.84
CA TYR A 220 31.77 -14.83 -15.24
C TYR A 220 31.56 -13.41 -15.77
N ASN A 221 30.93 -12.49 -15.01
CA ASN A 221 30.92 -11.08 -15.41
C ASN A 221 30.59 -10.11 -14.25
N PRO A 222 31.54 -9.29 -13.76
CA PRO A 222 31.30 -8.32 -12.68
C PRO A 222 30.59 -7.04 -13.14
N SER A 223 30.27 -6.89 -14.43
CA SER A 223 29.78 -5.62 -15.00
C SER A 223 28.26 -5.45 -15.05
N LEU A 224 27.47 -6.49 -14.79
CA LEU A 224 26.01 -6.39 -14.59
C LEU A 224 25.70 -6.49 -13.10
N ASP A 225 25.92 -5.40 -12.36
CA ASP A 225 25.49 -5.28 -10.97
C ASP A 225 23.97 -5.07 -10.93
N ILE A 226 23.21 -6.13 -11.21
CA ILE A 226 21.75 -6.17 -11.07
C ILE A 226 21.35 -5.81 -9.63
N LYS A 227 22.21 -6.12 -8.65
CA LYS A 227 22.03 -5.63 -7.28
C LYS A 227 22.05 -4.11 -7.24
N ASN A 228 22.83 -3.36 -8.02
CA ASN A 228 22.67 -1.89 -8.09
C ASN A 228 21.44 -1.43 -8.88
N ILE A 229 21.00 -2.18 -9.90
CA ILE A 229 19.75 -1.89 -10.64
C ILE A 229 18.52 -2.05 -9.73
N ILE A 230 18.58 -2.98 -8.75
CA ILE A 230 17.46 -3.37 -7.89
C ILE A 230 17.65 -2.97 -6.40
N LYS A 231 18.84 -2.52 -5.96
CA LYS A 231 19.22 -2.25 -4.54
C LYS A 231 18.33 -1.26 -3.81
N GLY A 232 17.66 -0.36 -4.52
CA GLY A 232 16.70 0.55 -3.93
C GLY A 232 15.38 -0.11 -3.50
N PHE A 233 15.15 -1.37 -3.89
CA PHE A 233 13.81 -1.97 -3.93
C PHE A 233 13.71 -3.33 -3.23
N SER A 234 14.76 -3.80 -2.54
CA SER A 234 14.73 -5.07 -1.79
C SER A 234 13.72 -5.09 -0.64
N ASN A 235 13.04 -3.98 -0.32
CA ASN A 235 11.90 -3.99 0.61
C ASN A 235 10.55 -3.68 -0.07
N ARG A 236 10.54 -3.14 -1.30
CA ARG A 236 9.29 -2.80 -2.03
C ARG A 236 8.86 -3.88 -3.01
N VAL A 237 9.80 -4.59 -3.63
CA VAL A 237 9.52 -5.75 -4.50
C VAL A 237 8.70 -6.80 -3.75
N PHE A 238 8.88 -6.92 -2.42
CA PHE A 238 8.19 -7.92 -1.62
C PHE A 238 6.70 -7.63 -1.35
N ASN A 239 6.21 -6.40 -1.59
CA ASN A 239 4.83 -6.02 -1.27
C ASN A 239 3.96 -5.66 -2.51
N GLU A 240 4.56 -5.36 -3.66
CA GLU A 240 3.82 -4.99 -4.87
C GLU A 240 4.12 -5.95 -6.03
N SER A 241 3.08 -6.51 -6.64
CA SER A 241 3.22 -7.50 -7.72
C SER A 241 3.79 -6.94 -9.03
N PHE A 242 3.80 -5.61 -9.22
CA PHE A 242 4.26 -4.90 -10.43
C PHE A 242 4.92 -3.56 -10.08
N ILE A 243 6.09 -3.28 -10.67
CA ILE A 243 6.88 -2.06 -10.44
C ILE A 243 7.39 -1.48 -11.76
N VAL A 244 7.29 -0.17 -11.92
CA VAL A 244 7.88 0.60 -13.04
C VAL A 244 9.06 1.42 -12.52
N THR A 245 10.22 1.28 -13.16
CA THR A 245 11.42 2.09 -12.88
C THR A 245 11.78 2.95 -14.08
N ASN A 246 12.73 3.88 -13.89
CA ASN A 246 13.24 4.74 -14.97
C ASN A 246 13.82 3.95 -16.17
N THR A 247 14.25 2.71 -15.95
CA THR A 247 14.96 1.90 -16.95
C THR A 247 14.31 0.55 -17.22
N ASN A 248 13.46 0.04 -16.33
CA ASN A 248 12.90 -1.32 -16.43
C ASN A 248 11.45 -1.42 -15.92
N TYR A 249 10.70 -2.38 -16.45
CA TYR A 249 9.44 -2.89 -15.89
C TYR A 249 9.71 -4.21 -15.16
N LEU A 250 9.08 -4.41 -13.99
CA LEU A 250 9.24 -5.61 -13.17
C LEU A 250 7.87 -6.18 -12.77
N LYS A 251 7.66 -7.49 -12.95
CA LYS A 251 6.44 -8.20 -12.51
C LYS A 251 6.80 -9.52 -11.82
N GLN A 252 6.17 -9.79 -10.68
CA GLN A 252 6.28 -11.09 -10.01
C GLN A 252 5.33 -12.13 -10.63
N ILE A 253 5.86 -13.33 -10.84
CA ILE A 253 5.18 -14.51 -11.41
C ILE A 253 5.25 -15.61 -10.36
N PHE A 254 4.11 -15.97 -9.77
CA PHE A 254 4.04 -16.92 -8.66
C PHE A 254 3.72 -18.32 -9.17
N PHE A 255 4.41 -19.34 -8.66
CA PHE A 255 4.12 -20.74 -8.99
C PHE A 255 3.79 -21.58 -7.75
N ASN A 256 3.94 -21.02 -6.54
CA ASN A 256 3.37 -21.50 -5.29
C ASN A 256 3.40 -20.37 -4.24
N ASP A 257 2.77 -20.57 -3.08
CA ASP A 257 2.61 -19.55 -2.03
C ASP A 257 3.92 -18.95 -1.47
N LYS A 258 5.08 -19.56 -1.78
CA LYS A 258 6.39 -19.15 -1.24
C LYS A 258 7.45 -18.86 -2.31
N HIS A 259 7.18 -19.12 -3.59
CA HIS A 259 8.18 -19.03 -4.65
C HIS A 259 7.62 -18.32 -5.88
N TYR A 260 8.39 -17.35 -6.36
CA TYR A 260 8.06 -16.54 -7.52
C TYR A 260 9.32 -16.22 -8.34
N PHE A 261 9.11 -15.89 -9.61
CA PHE A 261 10.10 -15.25 -10.47
C PHE A 261 9.79 -13.76 -10.58
N THR A 262 10.82 -12.94 -10.81
CA THR A 262 10.60 -11.57 -11.27
C THR A 262 10.97 -11.47 -12.74
N LEU A 263 9.98 -11.14 -13.55
CA LEU A 263 10.14 -10.86 -14.97
C LEU A 263 10.56 -9.41 -15.14
N VAL A 264 11.67 -9.18 -15.84
CA VAL A 264 12.25 -7.85 -16.06
C VAL A 264 12.36 -7.57 -17.56
N ASP A 265 11.82 -6.42 -17.99
CA ASP A 265 11.92 -5.92 -19.37
C ASP A 265 12.34 -4.45 -19.38
N ASP A 266 12.88 -3.96 -20.49
CA ASP A 266 13.38 -2.59 -20.61
C ASP A 266 12.23 -1.57 -20.69
N ASN A 267 12.31 -0.52 -19.87
CA ASN A 267 11.54 0.69 -20.05
C ASN A 267 12.24 1.59 -21.08
N LYS A 268 12.06 1.28 -22.37
CA LYS A 268 12.57 2.11 -23.46
C LYS A 268 11.75 3.40 -23.57
N LYS A 269 12.26 4.47 -22.97
CA LYS A 269 11.78 5.83 -23.24
C LYS A 269 12.02 6.16 -24.71
N ILE A 270 11.00 6.75 -25.36
CA ILE A 270 11.12 7.17 -26.76
C ILE A 270 12.12 8.32 -26.85
N THR A 271 13.09 8.18 -27.74
CA THR A 271 14.01 9.27 -28.03
C THR A 271 13.36 10.35 -28.87
N TYR A 272 13.76 11.61 -28.69
CA TYR A 272 13.25 12.74 -29.50
C TYR A 272 13.39 12.48 -31.02
N LYS A 273 14.42 11.72 -31.41
CA LYS A 273 14.69 11.27 -32.77
C LYS A 273 13.60 10.33 -33.33
N GLU A 274 13.10 9.40 -32.52
CA GLU A 274 12.04 8.48 -32.92
C GLU A 274 10.67 9.17 -33.02
N PHE A 275 10.40 10.14 -32.15
CA PHE A 275 9.22 11.00 -32.28
C PHE A 275 9.24 11.79 -33.59
N PHE A 276 10.38 12.44 -33.89
CA PHE A 276 10.53 13.25 -35.10
C PHE A 276 10.38 12.42 -36.37
N ASN A 277 11.02 11.26 -36.45
CA ASN A 277 10.91 10.36 -37.61
C ASN A 277 9.49 9.85 -37.85
N ARG A 278 8.67 9.71 -36.79
CA ARG A 278 7.29 9.20 -36.92
C ARG A 278 6.28 10.29 -37.32
N TYR A 279 6.58 11.56 -37.06
CA TYR A 279 5.66 12.69 -37.29
C TYR A 279 6.24 13.79 -38.19
N GLU A 280 7.30 13.50 -38.93
CA GLU A 280 8.04 14.44 -39.78
C GLU A 280 7.11 15.28 -40.68
N SER A 281 6.10 14.68 -41.32
CA SER A 281 5.19 15.41 -42.21
C SER A 281 4.23 16.36 -41.47
N SER A 282 3.80 16.01 -40.27
CA SER A 282 2.88 16.84 -39.47
C SER A 282 3.59 18.06 -38.90
N PHE A 283 4.88 17.92 -38.58
CA PHE A 283 5.72 18.98 -38.05
C PHE A 283 5.92 20.12 -39.07
N TYR A 284 6.24 19.79 -40.33
CA TYR A 284 6.42 20.80 -41.38
C TYR A 284 5.12 21.57 -41.70
N ASN A 285 3.97 20.90 -41.67
CA ASN A 285 2.67 21.54 -41.95
C ASN A 285 2.31 22.59 -40.89
N ILE A 286 2.57 22.31 -39.61
CA ILE A 286 2.31 23.24 -38.50
C ILE A 286 3.26 24.44 -38.58
N ALA A 287 4.55 24.20 -38.86
CA ALA A 287 5.55 25.26 -39.02
C ALA A 287 5.17 26.22 -40.16
N PHE A 288 4.73 25.66 -41.29
CA PHE A 288 4.32 26.44 -42.46
C PHE A 288 3.09 27.31 -42.17
N LEU A 289 2.07 26.77 -41.51
CA LEU A 289 0.86 27.51 -41.16
C LEU A 289 1.16 28.72 -40.24
N MET A 290 2.05 28.53 -39.26
CA MET A 290 2.47 29.59 -38.34
C MET A 290 3.24 30.73 -39.03
N PHE A 291 4.07 30.40 -40.03
CA PHE A 291 4.78 31.40 -40.82
C PHE A 291 3.80 32.28 -41.61
N VAL A 292 2.79 31.68 -42.23
CA VAL A 292 1.77 32.41 -43.02
C VAL A 292 0.99 33.39 -42.16
N ILE A 293 0.58 33.00 -40.95
CA ILE A 293 -0.18 33.86 -40.02
C ILE A 293 0.65 35.08 -39.60
N SER A 294 1.93 34.89 -39.25
CA SER A 294 2.81 35.99 -38.84
C SER A 294 3.05 36.99 -39.97
N PHE A 295 3.20 36.51 -41.20
CA PHE A 295 3.37 37.36 -42.38
C PHE A 295 2.17 38.27 -42.63
N ILE A 296 0.95 37.74 -42.49
CA ILE A 296 -0.31 38.50 -42.68
C ILE A 296 -0.43 39.63 -41.66
N ILE A 297 -0.13 39.34 -40.38
CA ILE A 297 -0.19 40.34 -39.31
C ILE A 297 0.78 41.49 -39.59
N SER A 298 2.01 41.19 -40.00
CA SER A 298 2.98 42.25 -40.28
C SER A 298 2.58 43.18 -41.44
N MET A 299 1.87 42.65 -42.45
CA MET A 299 1.44 43.44 -43.59
C MET A 299 0.32 44.44 -43.21
N LEU A 300 -0.58 44.05 -42.30
CA LEU A 300 -1.73 44.86 -41.87
C LEU A 300 -1.37 46.13 -41.09
N PHE A 301 -0.31 46.10 -40.26
CA PHE A 301 -0.04 47.19 -39.29
C PHE A 301 1.02 48.21 -39.72
N THR A 302 1.68 48.02 -40.86
CA THR A 302 2.89 48.79 -41.22
C THR A 302 2.61 50.21 -41.73
N THR A 303 1.57 50.40 -42.55
CA THR A 303 1.26 51.66 -43.24
C THR A 303 0.64 52.76 -42.35
N PRO A 304 -0.32 52.47 -41.44
CA PRO A 304 -0.98 53.49 -40.63
C PRO A 304 -0.02 54.25 -39.71
N LEU A 305 0.96 53.55 -39.12
CA LEU A 305 1.89 54.14 -38.16
C LEU A 305 2.87 55.16 -38.78
N SER A 306 3.14 55.08 -40.08
CA SER A 306 4.11 55.96 -40.75
C SER A 306 3.57 57.37 -40.99
N ASN A 307 2.27 57.52 -41.28
CA ASN A 307 1.67 58.80 -41.68
C ASN A 307 1.48 59.78 -40.51
N ILE A 308 1.29 59.27 -39.30
CA ILE A 308 1.09 60.09 -38.10
C ILE A 308 2.34 60.90 -37.76
N ASN A 309 3.52 60.39 -38.08
CA ASN A 309 4.78 60.97 -37.65
C ASN A 309 5.15 62.29 -38.36
N LYS A 310 4.59 62.58 -39.55
CA LYS A 310 4.99 63.76 -40.36
C LYS A 310 4.26 65.06 -40.04
N ARG A 311 3.07 65.00 -39.43
CA ARG A 311 2.19 66.19 -39.26
C ARG A 311 2.59 67.08 -38.08
N LEU A 312 3.40 66.57 -37.17
CA LEU A 312 3.73 67.20 -35.88
C LEU A 312 4.84 68.28 -35.95
N GLU A 313 5.47 68.50 -37.11
CA GLU A 313 6.73 69.26 -37.18
C GLU A 313 6.58 70.73 -37.60
N SER A 314 5.38 71.18 -38.03
CA SER A 314 5.15 72.47 -38.71
C SER A 314 4.72 73.65 -37.82
N GLU A 315 4.07 73.45 -36.67
CA GLU A 315 3.34 74.52 -35.94
C GLU A 315 4.19 75.34 -34.92
N LYS A 316 5.52 75.33 -35.00
CA LYS A 316 6.39 75.67 -33.84
C LYS A 316 7.05 77.09 -33.79
N ASN A 317 7.08 77.93 -34.84
CA ASN A 317 8.07 79.03 -34.93
C ASN A 317 7.62 80.51 -34.66
N ASP A 318 6.36 80.93 -34.78
CA ASP A 318 5.97 82.37 -34.80
C ASP A 318 5.78 83.06 -33.41
N LEU A 319 5.98 82.37 -32.28
CA LEU A 319 5.55 82.81 -30.93
C LEU A 319 6.61 83.64 -30.12
N SER A 320 7.73 84.10 -30.69
CA SER A 320 8.98 84.27 -29.91
C SER A 320 9.43 85.68 -29.41
N ASP A 321 9.04 86.85 -29.97
CA ASP A 321 9.73 88.14 -29.70
C ASP A 321 9.11 89.09 -28.64
N SER A 322 7.80 89.08 -28.42
CA SER A 322 7.12 89.99 -27.47
C SER A 322 7.37 89.65 -25.99
N ILE A 323 7.95 88.47 -25.73
CA ILE A 323 8.18 87.86 -24.41
C ILE A 323 9.34 88.53 -23.61
N LYS A 324 10.13 89.44 -24.22
CA LYS A 324 11.50 89.79 -23.74
C LYS A 324 11.68 90.92 -22.71
N LYS A 325 10.72 91.83 -22.47
CA LYS A 325 10.87 93.01 -21.55
C LYS A 325 10.16 92.83 -20.21
N ASN A 326 8.98 92.21 -20.18
CA ASN A 326 8.28 91.81 -18.95
C ASN A 326 8.97 90.64 -18.24
N SER A 327 9.81 89.88 -18.95
CA SER A 327 10.62 88.84 -18.36
C SER A 327 11.63 89.41 -17.35
N LEU A 328 12.22 90.60 -17.54
CA LEU A 328 13.37 91.02 -16.74
C LEU A 328 13.06 91.37 -15.26
N MET A 329 11.94 92.07 -15.00
CA MET A 329 11.49 92.37 -13.63
C MET A 329 10.83 91.17 -12.94
N LEU A 330 10.10 90.34 -13.72
CA LEU A 330 9.57 89.07 -13.23
C LEU A 330 10.71 88.13 -12.81
N ASN A 331 11.80 88.09 -13.59
CA ASN A 331 12.97 87.24 -13.34
C ASN A 331 13.67 87.54 -12.00
N ASN A 332 13.76 88.81 -11.56
CA ASN A 332 14.42 89.13 -10.28
C ASN A 332 13.58 88.71 -9.05
N SER A 333 12.26 88.90 -9.10
CA SER A 333 11.38 88.48 -7.99
C SER A 333 11.18 86.97 -7.97
N LEU A 334 11.06 86.34 -9.15
CA LEU A 334 11.12 84.88 -9.29
C LEU A 334 12.44 84.35 -8.72
N SER A 335 13.58 85.01 -8.95
CA SER A 335 14.88 84.54 -8.46
C SER A 335 15.00 84.47 -6.93
N LEU A 336 14.35 85.35 -6.16
CA LEU A 336 14.40 85.31 -4.68
C LEU A 336 13.49 84.22 -4.10
N LEU A 337 12.32 84.01 -4.70
CA LEU A 337 11.41 82.90 -4.35
C LEU A 337 12.03 81.54 -4.71
N ASP A 338 12.62 81.46 -5.90
CA ASP A 338 13.32 80.30 -6.43
C ASP A 338 14.51 79.87 -5.56
N LYS A 339 15.13 80.79 -4.79
CA LYS A 339 16.28 80.49 -3.92
C LYS A 339 15.96 80.09 -2.48
N ASN A 340 14.75 80.38 -1.95
CA ASN A 340 14.48 80.21 -0.51
C ASN A 340 13.17 79.48 -0.16
N VAL A 341 12.27 79.27 -1.13
CA VAL A 341 10.96 78.65 -0.88
C VAL A 341 10.80 77.46 -1.80
N MET A 342 10.47 76.29 -1.24
CA MET A 342 10.12 75.14 -2.06
C MET A 342 8.70 75.34 -2.60
N TYR A 343 8.60 75.79 -3.84
CA TYR A 343 7.32 75.89 -4.53
C TYR A 343 7.29 74.99 -5.74
N VAL A 344 6.10 74.53 -6.07
CA VAL A 344 5.83 73.65 -7.19
C VAL A 344 4.53 74.16 -7.80
N LYS A 345 4.61 74.91 -8.90
CA LYS A 345 3.41 75.32 -9.65
C LYS A 345 2.90 74.10 -10.38
N LEU A 346 1.61 73.88 -10.41
CA LEU A 346 0.93 72.66 -10.87
C LEU A 346 -0.21 73.05 -11.83
N ASP A 347 -0.54 72.25 -12.85
CA ASP A 347 -1.74 72.52 -13.69
C ASP A 347 -3.05 72.18 -12.94
N ARG A 348 -4.26 72.45 -13.50
CA ARG A 348 -5.56 72.23 -12.81
C ARG A 348 -5.77 70.79 -12.34
N GLU A 349 -4.96 69.87 -12.79
CA GLU A 349 -4.97 68.48 -12.35
C GLU A 349 -3.60 68.06 -11.79
N PHE A 350 -2.73 69.06 -11.62
CA PHE A 350 -1.55 69.09 -10.77
C PHE A 350 -0.22 68.58 -11.35
N LYS A 351 0.02 68.49 -12.65
CA LYS A 351 1.40 68.25 -13.14
C LYS A 351 2.28 69.47 -12.91
N ILE A 352 3.50 69.28 -12.39
CA ILE A 352 4.43 70.35 -11.98
C ILE A 352 4.81 71.22 -13.19
N LEU A 353 4.43 72.49 -13.22
CA LEU A 353 4.73 73.48 -14.25
C LEU A 353 6.05 74.23 -14.01
N ASP A 354 6.41 74.49 -12.76
CA ASP A 354 7.63 75.18 -12.38
C ASP A 354 7.99 74.85 -10.95
N THR A 355 9.26 74.91 -10.61
CA THR A 355 9.69 74.71 -9.22
C THR A 355 10.94 75.50 -8.87
N SER A 356 11.10 75.87 -7.62
CA SER A 356 12.28 76.61 -7.14
C SER A 356 13.61 75.84 -7.24
N SER A 357 14.73 76.50 -7.55
CA SER A 357 16.09 75.97 -7.33
C SER A 357 16.35 75.51 -5.89
N TYR A 358 15.65 76.06 -4.90
CA TYR A 358 15.70 75.59 -3.52
C TYR A 358 15.14 74.18 -3.36
N LEU A 359 14.04 73.83 -4.06
CA LEU A 359 13.57 72.44 -4.12
C LEU A 359 14.64 71.54 -4.73
N SER A 360 15.34 72.01 -5.77
CA SER A 360 16.41 71.23 -6.39
C SER A 360 17.58 70.97 -5.47
N MET A 361 17.99 71.98 -4.70
CA MET A 361 19.00 71.82 -3.67
C MET A 361 18.59 70.79 -2.61
N VAL A 362 17.32 70.78 -2.18
CA VAL A 362 16.80 69.87 -1.13
C VAL A 362 16.61 68.43 -1.64
N THR A 363 16.12 68.30 -2.87
CA THR A 363 15.84 67.00 -3.49
C THR A 363 17.07 66.40 -4.18
N GLY A 364 18.09 67.22 -4.44
CA GLY A 364 19.24 66.88 -5.28
C GLY A 364 18.87 66.67 -6.73
N PHE A 365 17.57 66.73 -7.03
CA PHE A 365 17.05 66.69 -8.37
C PHE A 365 17.20 68.11 -8.92
N GLU A 366 18.03 68.30 -9.94
CA GLU A 366 18.11 69.57 -10.64
C GLU A 366 16.68 69.94 -11.08
N LYS A 367 16.34 71.22 -11.17
CA LYS A 367 14.96 71.66 -11.44
C LYS A 367 14.39 70.97 -12.70
N GLU A 368 15.29 70.75 -13.65
CA GLU A 368 15.13 69.97 -14.86
C GLU A 368 14.76 68.45 -14.64
N GLU A 369 14.93 67.84 -13.43
CA GLU A 369 14.48 66.49 -12.95
C GLU A 369 13.09 66.46 -12.29
N LEU A 370 12.48 67.62 -12.08
CA LEU A 370 11.26 67.78 -11.28
C LEU A 370 10.09 68.44 -12.02
N ILE A 371 10.33 69.42 -12.90
CA ILE A 371 9.25 70.01 -13.73
C ILE A 371 8.63 68.94 -14.64
N GLY A 372 7.32 68.98 -14.75
CA GLY A 372 6.49 68.13 -15.60
C GLY A 372 6.22 66.73 -15.03
N GLN A 373 7.09 66.15 -14.17
CA GLN A 373 6.81 64.95 -13.37
C GLN A 373 5.52 65.27 -12.64
N ASN A 374 4.51 64.41 -12.83
CA ASN A 374 3.26 64.63 -12.12
C ASN A 374 3.65 64.98 -10.70
N TYR A 375 2.99 65.97 -10.11
CA TYR A 375 3.27 66.32 -8.74
C TYR A 375 3.50 65.09 -7.85
N THR A 376 2.83 63.99 -8.21
CA THR A 376 3.04 62.62 -7.77
C THR A 376 4.35 61.88 -8.03
N PHE A 377 5.20 62.19 -8.99
CA PHE A 377 6.59 61.70 -9.05
C PHE A 377 7.51 62.51 -8.19
N LEU A 378 7.24 63.80 -7.97
CA LEU A 378 7.94 64.45 -6.88
C LEU A 378 7.64 63.76 -5.56
N LEU A 379 6.60 62.92 -5.56
CA LEU A 379 6.18 62.00 -4.55
C LEU A 379 6.54 60.55 -4.90
N ASN A 380 6.41 59.68 -3.92
CA ASN A 380 6.48 58.25 -4.16
C ASN A 380 5.11 57.68 -4.58
N ASN A 381 5.11 56.41 -4.96
CA ASN A 381 3.92 55.75 -5.49
C ASN A 381 2.69 55.73 -4.56
N ASN A 382 2.85 55.75 -3.23
CA ASN A 382 1.70 55.74 -2.34
C ASN A 382 1.10 57.13 -2.15
N SER A 383 1.95 58.11 -1.92
CA SER A 383 1.53 59.51 -1.78
C SER A 383 0.96 60.05 -3.10
N SER A 384 1.44 59.51 -4.22
CA SER A 384 0.86 59.69 -5.55
C SER A 384 -0.64 59.36 -5.61
N LYS A 385 -1.02 58.15 -5.20
CA LYS A 385 -2.42 57.73 -5.17
C LYS A 385 -3.29 58.50 -4.18
N LYS A 386 -2.76 58.76 -2.98
CA LYS A 386 -3.49 59.52 -1.94
C LYS A 386 -3.77 60.96 -2.38
N PHE A 387 -2.81 61.52 -3.12
CA PHE A 387 -2.97 62.81 -3.76
C PHE A 387 -4.06 62.73 -4.84
N GLU A 388 -4.01 61.73 -5.72
CA GLU A 388 -5.03 61.47 -6.78
C GLU A 388 -6.47 61.30 -6.28
N GLU A 389 -6.68 60.69 -5.11
CA GLU A 389 -8.03 60.55 -4.53
C GLU A 389 -8.61 61.89 -4.06
N LYS A 390 -7.78 62.78 -3.53
CA LYS A 390 -8.20 64.11 -3.04
C LYS A 390 -8.30 65.16 -4.13
N ILE A 391 -7.63 64.95 -5.26
CA ILE A 391 -7.69 65.80 -6.45
C ILE A 391 -9.15 66.10 -6.83
N MET A 392 -10.04 65.11 -6.79
CA MET A 392 -11.46 65.29 -7.13
C MET A 392 -12.23 66.25 -6.20
N ASP A 393 -11.87 66.32 -4.91
CA ASP A 393 -12.54 67.22 -3.95
C ASP A 393 -11.98 68.65 -4.05
N ILE A 394 -10.66 68.77 -4.23
CA ILE A 394 -9.98 70.04 -4.49
C ILE A 394 -10.52 70.67 -5.79
N LEU A 395 -10.76 69.84 -6.81
CA LEU A 395 -11.34 70.22 -8.10
C LEU A 395 -12.82 70.61 -8.05
N LYS A 396 -13.62 70.03 -7.15
CA LYS A 396 -15.06 70.34 -7.03
C LYS A 396 -15.36 71.59 -6.19
N THR A 397 -14.52 71.87 -5.20
CA THR A 397 -14.76 72.94 -4.19
C THR A 397 -13.95 74.21 -4.46
N GLU A 398 -12.95 74.14 -5.35
CA GLU A 398 -12.00 75.21 -5.67
C GLU A 398 -11.36 75.82 -4.41
N ALA A 399 -11.06 74.99 -3.40
CA ALA A 399 -10.50 75.42 -2.11
C ALA A 399 -9.04 74.96 -1.94
N SER A 400 -8.29 75.69 -1.11
CA SER A 400 -6.93 75.34 -0.69
C SER A 400 -6.85 73.96 -0.05
N TRP A 401 -5.84 73.18 -0.38
CA TRP A 401 -5.60 71.87 0.24
C TRP A 401 -4.30 71.85 1.03
N ASN A 402 -4.37 71.39 2.28
CA ASN A 402 -3.20 71.15 3.11
C ASN A 402 -3.11 69.66 3.46
N GLY A 403 -1.94 69.05 3.25
CA GLY A 403 -1.72 67.65 3.60
C GLY A 403 -0.27 67.21 3.53
N GLU A 404 -0.01 66.00 4.03
CA GLU A 404 1.33 65.41 4.10
C GLU A 404 1.49 64.31 3.05
N LEU A 405 2.59 64.39 2.28
CA LEU A 405 2.94 63.51 1.17
C LEU A 405 4.41 63.10 1.28
N GLN A 406 4.79 61.95 0.74
CA GLN A 406 6.19 61.53 0.66
C GLN A 406 6.76 61.89 -0.69
N GLY A 407 7.76 62.77 -0.70
CA GLY A 407 8.59 63.16 -1.82
C GLY A 407 9.72 62.17 -2.17
N ILE A 408 10.38 62.29 -3.32
CA ILE A 408 11.60 61.53 -3.66
C ILE A 408 12.82 62.44 -3.91
N LYS A 409 14.04 61.90 -3.71
CA LYS A 409 15.34 62.55 -4.00
C LYS A 409 16.16 61.79 -5.06
N LYS A 410 17.11 62.48 -5.71
CA LYS A 410 17.86 61.98 -6.90
C LYS A 410 18.75 60.78 -6.67
N ILE A 411 19.71 60.92 -5.77
CA ILE A 411 20.83 59.96 -5.68
C ILE A 411 20.54 58.87 -4.64
N ALA A 412 19.53 59.06 -3.77
CA ALA A 412 18.67 58.03 -3.16
C ALA A 412 17.85 58.63 -1.98
N GLY A 413 16.60 58.20 -1.85
CA GLY A 413 15.77 58.36 -0.63
C GLY A 413 14.44 59.08 -0.86
N ASP A 414 13.39 58.58 -0.22
CA ASP A 414 12.13 59.30 -0.07
C ASP A 414 12.25 60.29 1.11
N TYR A 415 11.47 61.36 1.08
CA TYR A 415 11.43 62.38 2.13
C TYR A 415 9.96 62.76 2.39
N TRP A 416 9.60 63.28 3.56
CA TRP A 416 8.23 63.70 3.81
C TRP A 416 8.08 65.20 3.62
N VAL A 417 6.99 65.60 3.00
CA VAL A 417 6.66 66.98 2.71
C VAL A 417 5.25 67.28 3.16
N ARG A 418 5.07 68.41 3.86
CA ARG A 418 3.77 69.03 4.05
C ARG A 418 3.56 70.02 2.91
N SER A 419 2.46 69.83 2.20
CA SER A 419 2.13 70.54 0.99
C SER A 419 0.88 71.38 1.21
N ASN A 420 0.96 72.65 0.85
CA ASN A 420 -0.18 73.56 0.84
C ASN A 420 -0.44 74.04 -0.59
N ILE A 421 -1.53 73.55 -1.16
CA ILE A 421 -1.84 73.65 -2.57
C ILE A 421 -3.00 74.61 -2.76
N GLU A 422 -2.69 75.75 -3.35
CA GLU A 422 -3.60 76.86 -3.55
C GLU A 422 -4.08 76.91 -5.01
N PRO A 423 -5.37 77.12 -5.28
CA PRO A 423 -5.90 77.28 -6.62
C PRO A 423 -5.44 78.57 -7.30
N ASP A 424 -4.80 78.46 -8.45
CA ASP A 424 -4.47 79.60 -9.31
C ASP A 424 -5.67 79.87 -10.23
N TYR A 425 -6.05 81.14 -10.46
CA TYR A 425 -7.16 81.53 -11.34
C TYR A 425 -6.65 82.38 -12.52
N ASN A 426 -7.28 82.24 -13.68
CA ASN A 426 -7.03 83.20 -14.76
C ASN A 426 -7.74 84.53 -14.50
N ASP A 427 -7.44 85.54 -15.32
CA ASP A 427 -8.00 86.90 -15.30
C ASP A 427 -9.55 86.96 -15.44
N TYR A 428 -10.22 85.83 -15.70
CA TYR A 428 -11.67 85.66 -15.79
C TYR A 428 -12.28 84.88 -14.62
N GLY A 429 -11.46 84.55 -13.61
CA GLY A 429 -11.89 83.88 -12.37
C GLY A 429 -12.13 82.38 -12.48
N LYS A 430 -11.61 81.67 -13.50
CA LYS A 430 -11.71 80.21 -13.61
C LYS A 430 -10.40 79.57 -13.15
N LEU A 431 -10.46 78.61 -12.23
CA LEU A 431 -9.35 77.88 -11.59
C LEU A 431 -8.29 77.31 -12.57
N VAL A 432 -7.20 77.97 -12.99
CA VAL A 432 -6.18 77.53 -14.00
C VAL A 432 -5.12 76.53 -13.56
N GLY A 433 -4.96 76.30 -12.28
CA GLY A 433 -3.93 75.41 -11.80
C GLY A 433 -3.87 75.48 -10.32
N PHE A 434 -2.75 75.03 -9.79
CA PHE A 434 -2.53 75.09 -8.38
C PHE A 434 -1.08 75.39 -8.09
N THR A 435 -0.80 76.28 -7.15
CA THR A 435 0.56 76.47 -6.65
C THR A 435 0.69 75.74 -5.33
N ASP A 436 1.61 74.79 -5.27
CA ASP A 436 1.98 74.12 -4.03
C ASP A 436 3.20 74.75 -3.38
N ILE A 437 3.08 75.02 -2.09
CA ILE A 437 4.20 75.42 -1.22
C ILE A 437 4.49 74.28 -0.25
N ARG A 438 5.75 73.85 -0.27
CA ARG A 438 6.22 72.65 0.41
C ARG A 438 7.11 72.98 1.61
N THR A 439 6.91 72.25 2.70
CA THR A 439 7.80 72.24 3.87
C THR A 439 8.29 70.81 4.12
N ASP A 440 9.61 70.61 4.15
CA ASP A 440 10.19 69.30 4.47
C ASP A 440 9.92 68.96 5.95
N ILE A 441 9.28 67.81 6.20
CA ILE A 441 8.93 67.26 7.52
C ILE A 441 9.54 65.87 7.73
N SER A 442 10.54 65.49 6.93
CA SER A 442 11.16 64.16 6.94
C SER A 442 11.66 63.75 8.31
N ASP A 443 12.28 64.66 9.05
CA ASP A 443 12.81 64.39 10.38
C ASP A 443 11.69 64.05 11.37
N ASN A 444 10.57 64.78 11.33
CA ASN A 444 9.41 64.51 12.17
C ASN A 444 8.83 63.11 11.88
N LYS A 445 8.75 62.73 10.61
CA LYS A 445 8.23 61.42 10.20
C LYS A 445 9.19 60.28 10.47
N ARG A 446 10.50 60.53 10.42
CA ARG A 446 11.51 59.56 10.86
C ARG A 446 11.41 59.30 12.36
N ILE A 447 11.22 60.34 13.16
CA ILE A 447 10.99 60.21 14.61
C ILE A 447 9.69 59.43 14.87
N GLU A 448 8.60 59.77 14.18
CA GLU A 448 7.32 59.06 14.29
C GLU A 448 7.46 57.56 13.91
N LYS A 449 8.17 57.25 12.83
CA LYS A 449 8.43 55.87 12.40
C LYS A 449 9.30 55.11 13.39
N LEU A 450 10.40 55.71 13.87
CA LEU A 450 11.27 55.09 14.87
C LEU A 450 10.52 54.84 16.17
N TYR A 451 9.65 55.76 16.57
CA TYR A 451 8.79 55.59 17.74
C TYR A 451 7.80 54.43 17.55
N ASN A 452 7.16 54.34 16.38
CA ASN A 452 6.24 53.24 16.05
C ASN A 452 6.95 51.89 15.91
N GLU A 453 8.13 51.83 15.28
CA GLU A 453 8.95 50.62 15.18
C GLU A 453 9.43 50.16 16.56
N LEU A 454 9.85 51.09 17.42
CA LEU A 454 10.21 50.80 18.80
C LEU A 454 9.02 50.25 19.58
N ASN A 455 7.84 50.88 19.47
CA ASN A 455 6.62 50.39 20.12
C ASN A 455 6.20 49.01 19.60
N TYR A 456 6.29 48.76 18.30
CA TYR A 456 5.97 47.46 17.71
C TYR A 456 6.97 46.38 18.15
N GLN A 457 8.26 46.70 18.25
CA GLN A 457 9.26 45.78 18.82
C GLN A 457 8.97 45.49 20.30
N ILE A 458 8.61 46.51 21.08
CA ILE A 458 8.19 46.34 22.48
C ILE A 458 6.96 45.44 22.56
N GLU A 459 5.95 45.64 21.71
CA GLU A 459 4.74 44.82 21.66
C GLU A 459 5.03 43.36 21.27
N GLN A 460 5.88 43.13 20.28
CA GLN A 460 6.35 41.78 19.92
C GLN A 460 7.06 41.09 21.08
N LEU A 461 8.01 41.78 21.72
CA LEU A 461 8.72 41.26 22.89
C LEU A 461 7.74 40.97 24.04
N ASN A 462 6.77 41.86 24.28
CA ASN A 462 5.72 41.64 25.27
C ASN A 462 4.86 40.42 24.92
N THR A 463 4.50 40.22 23.67
CA THR A 463 3.69 39.08 23.21
C THR A 463 4.45 37.75 23.35
N ILE A 464 5.74 37.72 22.97
CA ILE A 464 6.60 36.55 23.17
C ILE A 464 6.75 36.24 24.66
N PHE A 465 6.97 37.28 25.47
CA PHE A 465 7.07 37.16 26.91
C PHE A 465 5.77 36.62 27.53
N GLN A 466 4.60 37.14 27.14
CA GLN A 466 3.31 36.69 27.66
C GLN A 466 2.95 35.25 27.26
N ASN A 467 3.20 34.88 25.99
CA ASN A 467 2.83 33.58 25.45
C ASN A 467 3.89 32.48 25.63
N ALA A 468 4.98 32.75 26.36
CA ALA A 468 5.96 31.72 26.65
C ALA A 468 5.35 30.60 27.51
N ASN A 469 5.64 29.34 27.17
CA ASN A 469 5.16 28.18 27.94
C ASN A 469 5.80 28.06 29.33
N SER A 470 6.87 28.82 29.58
CA SER A 470 7.58 28.92 30.87
C SER A 470 7.08 30.14 31.65
N GLY A 471 7.07 30.05 32.98
CA GLY A 471 6.90 31.23 33.82
C GLY A 471 8.16 32.08 33.78
N ILE A 472 8.06 33.32 33.33
CA ILE A 472 9.20 34.25 33.25
C ILE A 472 8.94 35.42 34.18
N ALA A 473 9.89 35.74 35.06
CA ALA A 473 9.85 36.88 35.95
C ALA A 473 11.17 37.65 35.96
N LEU A 474 11.08 38.97 35.93
CA LEU A 474 12.15 39.90 36.21
C LEU A 474 12.10 40.26 37.69
N VAL A 475 13.17 39.98 38.41
CA VAL A 475 13.29 40.17 39.86
C VAL A 475 14.58 40.90 40.20
N ASP A 476 14.55 41.76 41.21
CA ASP A 476 15.76 42.35 41.76
C ASP A 476 16.41 41.41 42.81
N PHE A 477 17.61 41.78 43.27
CA PHE A 477 18.35 40.96 44.25
C PHE A 477 17.70 40.89 45.63
N ASP A 478 16.79 41.81 45.95
CA ASP A 478 15.99 41.79 47.18
C ASP A 478 14.71 40.96 47.03
N GLY A 479 14.53 40.33 45.86
CA GLY A 479 13.45 39.42 45.53
C GLY A 479 12.15 40.12 45.14
N ASN A 480 12.16 41.42 44.82
CA ASN A 480 10.96 42.12 44.38
C ASN A 480 10.72 41.89 42.88
N PHE A 481 9.47 41.62 42.52
CA PHE A 481 9.06 41.44 41.14
C PHE A 481 8.95 42.78 40.41
N ARG A 482 9.70 42.95 39.33
CA ARG A 482 9.61 44.11 38.43
C ARG A 482 8.64 43.87 37.28
N ARG A 483 8.59 42.64 36.79
CA ARG A 483 7.73 42.22 35.67
C ARG A 483 7.62 40.71 35.65
N PHE A 484 6.51 40.16 35.19
CA PHE A 484 6.34 38.71 34.98
C PHE A 484 5.27 38.45 33.92
N ASN A 485 5.30 37.26 33.31
CA ASN A 485 4.32 36.86 32.31
C ASN A 485 3.11 36.14 32.92
N GLU A 486 2.05 35.95 32.14
CA GLU A 486 0.82 35.27 32.58
C GLU A 486 1.08 33.85 33.09
N LYS A 487 1.94 33.10 32.40
CA LYS A 487 2.30 31.76 32.82
C LYS A 487 2.91 31.73 34.22
N PHE A 488 3.71 32.73 34.60
CA PHE A 488 4.35 32.80 35.91
C PHE A 488 3.35 32.85 37.06
N PHE A 489 2.39 33.77 37.05
CA PHE A 489 1.44 33.86 38.17
C PHE A 489 0.41 32.72 38.19
N ASN A 490 0.08 32.18 37.01
CA ASN A 490 -0.77 31.01 36.87
C ASN A 490 -0.14 29.76 37.48
N LEU A 491 1.19 29.59 37.43
CA LEU A 491 1.87 28.47 38.10
C LEU A 491 1.59 28.44 39.61
N PHE A 492 1.44 29.60 40.25
CA PHE A 492 1.27 29.72 41.69
C PHE A 492 -0.19 29.95 42.13
N ASN A 493 -1.15 29.98 41.20
CA ASN A 493 -2.57 30.30 41.42
C ASN A 493 -2.81 31.66 42.11
N TYR A 494 -1.94 32.64 41.87
CA TYR A 494 -2.12 34.02 42.31
C TYR A 494 -2.60 34.90 41.17
N THR A 495 -3.25 36.01 41.52
CA THR A 495 -3.50 37.09 40.54
C THR A 495 -2.26 37.98 40.38
N GLU A 496 -2.18 38.72 39.27
CA GLU A 496 -1.07 39.66 38.99
C GLU A 496 -0.82 40.63 40.16
N ASN A 497 -1.88 41.26 40.69
CA ASN A 497 -1.75 42.20 41.81
C ASN A 497 -1.21 41.54 43.09
N GLU A 498 -1.62 40.31 43.38
CA GLU A 498 -1.17 39.57 44.57
C GLU A 498 0.31 39.16 44.49
N ILE A 499 0.85 38.92 43.29
CA ILE A 499 2.27 38.60 43.11
C ILE A 499 3.14 39.85 43.29
N LEU A 500 2.71 41.02 42.80
CA LEU A 500 3.47 42.27 42.94
C LEU A 500 3.71 42.67 44.41
N GLU A 501 2.82 42.29 45.31
CA GLU A 501 2.94 42.54 46.75
C GLU A 501 3.82 41.52 47.49
N LYS A 502 4.24 40.44 46.81
CA LYS A 502 5.07 39.38 47.38
C LYS A 502 6.52 39.51 46.94
N LYS A 503 7.42 38.92 47.73
CA LYS A 503 8.82 38.71 47.33
C LYS A 503 9.02 37.27 46.90
N LEU A 504 9.99 37.04 46.02
CA LEU A 504 10.39 35.70 45.57
C LEU A 504 10.67 34.75 46.74
N PHE A 505 11.36 35.24 47.79
CA PHE A 505 11.65 34.46 48.99
C PHE A 505 10.40 33.99 49.76
N ASN A 506 9.26 34.65 49.58
CA ASN A 506 7.99 34.29 50.23
C ASN A 506 7.21 33.24 49.43
N LEU A 507 7.63 32.93 48.20
CA LEU A 507 7.02 31.90 47.36
C LEU A 507 7.79 30.56 47.43
N VAL A 508 8.97 30.54 48.05
CA VAL A 508 9.82 29.35 48.16
C VAL A 508 9.56 28.65 49.49
N ASP A 509 9.62 27.32 49.49
CA ASP A 509 9.53 26.52 50.71
C ASP A 509 10.63 26.89 51.73
N VAL A 510 10.32 26.79 53.02
CA VAL A 510 11.22 27.16 54.13
C VAL A 510 12.57 26.46 54.04
N GLY A 511 12.62 25.20 53.60
CA GLY A 511 13.87 24.45 53.41
C GLY A 511 14.70 24.88 52.20
N SER A 512 14.08 25.57 51.23
CA SER A 512 14.69 25.97 49.96
C SER A 512 15.13 27.45 49.93
N VAL A 513 14.78 28.26 50.94
CA VAL A 513 15.12 29.69 51.00
C VAL A 513 16.64 29.93 51.03
N ASP A 514 17.39 29.15 51.82
CA ASP A 514 18.85 29.33 51.93
C ASP A 514 19.57 28.94 50.64
N LEU A 515 19.04 27.93 49.93
CA LEU A 515 19.52 27.56 48.60
C LEU A 515 19.28 28.70 47.60
N LEU A 516 18.07 29.29 47.58
CA LEU A 516 17.77 30.43 46.71
C LEU A 516 18.70 31.62 46.98
N LYS A 517 18.98 31.96 48.25
CA LYS A 517 19.93 33.04 48.59
C LYS A 517 21.33 32.75 48.06
N LYS A 518 21.79 31.50 48.16
CA LYS A 518 23.09 31.08 47.61
C LYS A 518 23.11 31.23 46.09
N VAL A 519 22.05 30.79 45.40
CA VAL A 519 21.89 30.93 43.95
C VAL A 519 21.91 32.39 43.50
N ILE A 520 21.25 33.29 44.24
CA ILE A 520 21.27 34.73 43.91
C ILE A 520 22.68 35.32 44.02
N ASN A 521 23.45 34.94 45.03
CA ASN A 521 24.87 35.33 45.13
C ASN A 521 25.70 34.71 43.99
N GLU A 522 25.44 33.43 43.71
CA GLU A 522 25.78 32.66 42.51
C GLU A 522 25.76 33.51 41.21
N VAL A 523 24.55 34.01 40.91
CA VAL A 523 24.23 34.78 39.71
C VAL A 523 24.94 36.13 39.69
N LYS A 524 25.17 36.77 40.83
CA LYS A 524 25.93 38.03 40.92
C LYS A 524 27.39 37.85 40.52
N GLU A 525 27.99 36.71 40.86
CA GLU A 525 29.40 36.44 40.60
C GLU A 525 29.62 35.90 39.18
N TYR A 526 28.79 34.95 38.74
CA TYR A 526 29.00 34.20 37.49
C TYR A 526 28.08 34.61 36.33
N GLY A 527 27.08 35.44 36.57
CA GLY A 527 26.18 36.01 35.56
C GLY A 527 24.98 35.14 35.18
N SER A 528 25.05 33.81 35.31
CA SER A 528 23.89 32.93 35.14
C SER A 528 24.03 31.60 35.89
N ILE A 529 22.89 31.05 36.31
CA ILE A 529 22.78 29.68 36.80
C ILE A 529 21.54 29.04 36.18
N LEU A 530 21.71 27.84 35.64
CA LEU A 530 20.67 27.12 34.91
C LEU A 530 20.26 25.85 35.65
N ASN A 531 19.00 25.45 35.43
CA ASN A 531 18.43 24.15 35.80
C ASN A 531 18.55 23.79 37.29
N ILE A 532 18.09 24.67 38.19
CA ILE A 532 18.04 24.41 39.63
C ILE A 532 16.63 23.99 39.99
N GLU A 533 16.51 22.81 40.60
CA GLU A 533 15.24 22.34 41.14
C GLU A 533 14.97 23.00 42.50
N LEU A 534 13.86 23.73 42.59
CA LEU A 534 13.41 24.41 43.81
C LEU A 534 11.93 24.08 44.06
N VAL A 535 11.59 23.95 45.34
CA VAL A 535 10.21 23.75 45.78
C VAL A 535 9.61 25.11 46.15
N PHE A 536 8.49 25.44 45.51
CA PHE A 536 7.71 26.63 45.77
C PHE A 536 6.37 26.28 46.41
N ILE A 537 5.71 27.25 47.03
CA ILE A 537 4.41 27.09 47.68
C ILE A 537 3.36 27.94 46.95
N SER A 538 2.29 27.30 46.48
CA SER A 538 1.15 27.95 45.82
C SER A 538 0.28 28.74 46.80
N LYS A 539 -0.66 29.55 46.28
CA LYS A 539 -1.69 30.23 47.10
C LYS A 539 -2.49 29.27 47.99
N ASN A 540 -2.71 28.05 47.52
CA ASN A 540 -3.49 27.02 48.20
C ASN A 540 -2.63 26.16 49.15
N GLN A 541 -1.38 26.54 49.42
CA GLN A 541 -0.38 25.78 50.19
C GLN A 541 0.03 24.44 49.54
N GLU A 542 -0.05 24.33 48.22
CA GLU A 542 0.45 23.16 47.50
C GLU A 542 1.93 23.35 47.16
N GLU A 543 2.73 22.29 47.32
CA GLU A 543 4.12 22.27 46.87
C GLU A 543 4.20 22.17 45.35
N ILE A 544 4.84 23.13 44.71
CA ILE A 544 5.08 23.17 43.28
C ILE A 544 6.57 22.95 43.04
N TYR A 545 6.89 21.86 42.36
CA TYR A 545 8.26 21.50 41.99
C TYR A 545 8.62 22.18 40.67
N LEU A 546 9.51 23.17 40.71
CA LEU A 546 9.91 23.95 39.55
C LEU A 546 11.39 23.73 39.23
N ASP A 547 11.68 23.62 37.94
CA ASP A 547 13.03 23.74 37.39
C ASP A 547 13.26 25.20 37.00
N VAL A 548 14.24 25.85 37.65
CA VAL A 548 14.42 27.30 37.60
C VAL A 548 15.82 27.67 37.12
N SER A 549 15.87 28.64 36.21
CA SER A 549 17.11 29.25 35.73
C SER A 549 17.10 30.75 36.00
N PHE A 550 18.24 31.30 36.42
CA PHE A 550 18.44 32.72 36.71
C PHE A 550 19.54 33.29 35.81
N ASN A 551 19.28 34.43 35.17
CA ASN A 551 20.23 35.12 34.30
C ASN A 551 20.30 36.61 34.65
N LEU A 552 21.49 37.14 34.87
CA LEU A 552 21.71 38.56 35.17
C LEU A 552 21.53 39.42 33.92
N LEU A 553 20.79 40.53 34.03
CA LEU A 553 20.64 41.49 32.93
C LEU A 553 21.85 42.42 32.79
N PRO A 554 22.03 43.08 31.62
CA PRO A 554 23.14 44.02 31.39
C PRO A 554 23.19 45.20 32.36
N ASP A 555 22.06 45.57 32.98
CA ASP A 555 21.98 46.64 33.97
C ASP A 555 22.66 46.28 35.31
N ARG A 556 22.96 45.00 35.54
CA ARG A 556 23.53 44.44 36.79
C ARG A 556 22.71 44.72 38.05
N GLU A 557 21.45 45.09 37.91
CA GLU A 557 20.53 45.34 39.02
C GLU A 557 19.39 44.32 39.07
N ASN A 558 19.03 43.78 37.90
CA ASN A 558 17.91 42.85 37.76
C ASN A 558 18.34 41.51 37.19
N MET A 559 17.61 40.45 37.55
CA MET A 559 17.82 39.10 37.02
C MET A 559 16.51 38.54 36.45
N VAL A 560 16.63 37.79 35.35
CA VAL A 560 15.52 37.05 34.73
C VAL A 560 15.49 35.64 35.28
N MET A 561 14.38 35.30 35.91
CA MET A 561 14.01 33.97 36.34
C MET A 561 13.13 33.31 35.27
N VAL A 562 13.51 32.11 34.82
CA VAL A 562 12.71 31.25 33.96
C VAL A 562 12.37 30.00 34.76
N ALA A 563 11.08 29.68 34.91
CA ALA A 563 10.59 28.58 35.71
C ALA A 563 9.71 27.64 34.86
N ASN A 564 10.03 26.35 34.91
CA ASN A 564 9.29 25.28 34.24
C ASN A 564 8.71 24.31 35.28
N SER A 565 7.46 23.88 35.09
CA SER A 565 6.84 22.88 35.96
C SER A 565 7.43 21.49 35.73
N LEU A 566 7.84 20.80 36.79
CA LEU A 566 8.27 19.40 36.74
C LEU A 566 7.08 18.41 36.73
N GLU A 567 5.86 18.89 37.04
CA GLU A 567 4.68 18.04 37.15
C GLU A 567 4.21 17.51 35.78
N ASP A 568 4.31 18.33 34.73
CA ASP A 568 3.99 17.93 33.36
C ASP A 568 4.92 16.80 32.87
N LYS A 569 6.18 16.83 33.28
CA LYS A 569 7.17 15.80 32.96
C LYS A 569 6.85 14.47 33.67
N ARG A 570 6.42 14.52 34.94
CA ARG A 570 6.02 13.32 35.71
C ARG A 570 4.74 12.69 35.16
N LYS A 571 3.71 13.50 34.87
CA LYS A 571 2.46 13.03 34.25
C LYS A 571 2.70 12.35 32.90
N LEU A 572 3.61 12.90 32.09
CA LEU A 572 3.98 12.30 30.80
C LEU A 572 4.68 10.95 30.97
N GLN A 573 5.54 10.80 31.99
CA GLN A 573 6.21 9.53 32.30
C GLN A 573 5.22 8.46 32.79
N GLU A 574 4.28 8.82 33.66
CA GLU A 574 3.22 7.90 34.13
C GLU A 574 2.31 7.46 32.98
N LEU A 575 1.93 8.39 32.08
CA LEU A 575 1.12 8.07 30.91
C LEU A 575 1.86 7.10 29.97
N ASN A 576 3.15 7.34 29.72
CA ASN A 576 3.97 6.44 28.91
C ASN A 576 4.05 5.04 29.50
N HIS A 577 4.24 4.92 30.82
CA HIS A 577 4.26 3.62 31.49
C HIS A 577 2.91 2.88 31.38
N ASN A 578 1.79 3.60 31.50
CA ASN A 578 0.45 3.02 31.32
C ASN A 578 0.24 2.53 29.88
N LEU A 579 0.67 3.32 28.89
CA LEU A 579 0.59 2.96 27.48
C LEU A 579 1.43 1.72 27.17
N GLU A 580 2.66 1.64 27.68
CA GLU A 580 3.51 0.46 27.54
C GLU A 580 2.84 -0.81 28.07
N SER A 581 2.19 -0.72 29.25
CA SER A 581 1.45 -1.85 29.83
C SER A 581 0.27 -2.29 28.95
N ARG A 582 -0.50 -1.33 28.42
CA ARG A 582 -1.61 -1.61 27.50
C ARG A 582 -1.13 -2.23 26.19
N VAL A 583 -0.04 -1.71 25.62
CA VAL A 583 0.56 -2.27 24.39
C VAL A 583 1.03 -3.70 24.64
N ALA A 584 1.68 -3.98 25.77
CA ALA A 584 2.12 -5.33 26.11
C ALA A 584 0.95 -6.32 26.25
N GLN A 585 -0.18 -5.89 26.84
CA GLN A 585 -1.39 -6.71 26.92
C GLN A 585 -1.99 -7.01 25.54
N GLU A 586 -2.11 -6.00 24.67
CA GLU A 586 -2.69 -6.17 23.34
C GLU A 586 -1.81 -7.04 22.43
N VAL A 587 -0.49 -6.89 22.53
CA VAL A 587 0.47 -7.76 21.83
C VAL A 587 0.31 -9.21 22.28
N LYS A 588 0.20 -9.47 23.59
CA LYS A 588 0.01 -10.84 24.11
C LYS A 588 -1.28 -11.48 23.59
N LYS A 589 -2.37 -10.72 23.56
CA LYS A 589 -3.67 -11.16 23.04
C LYS A 589 -3.61 -11.48 21.53
N ASN A 590 -2.90 -10.68 20.74
CA ASN A 590 -2.72 -10.94 19.32
C ASN A 590 -1.89 -12.20 19.06
N ILE A 591 -0.81 -12.42 19.81
CA ILE A 591 0.02 -13.64 19.68
C ILE A 591 -0.81 -14.90 19.97
N GLU A 592 -1.68 -14.87 20.99
CA GLU A 592 -2.54 -16.00 21.34
C GLU A 592 -3.58 -16.28 20.24
N LYS A 593 -4.17 -15.23 19.68
CA LYS A 593 -5.10 -15.34 18.54
C LYS A 593 -4.42 -15.91 17.30
N ASP A 594 -3.20 -15.46 16.99
CA ASP A 594 -2.43 -15.94 15.84
C ASP A 594 -2.07 -17.43 16.00
N LYS A 595 -1.75 -17.87 17.22
CA LYS A 595 -1.47 -19.28 17.52
C LYS A 595 -2.68 -20.17 17.25
N ILE A 596 -3.86 -19.79 17.75
CA ILE A 596 -5.11 -20.53 17.51
C ILE A 596 -5.40 -20.60 16.00
N HIS A 597 -5.26 -19.47 15.29
CA HIS A 597 -5.51 -19.42 13.85
C HIS A 597 -4.54 -20.32 13.06
N GLN A 598 -3.26 -20.37 13.45
CA GLN A 598 -2.28 -21.29 12.87
C GLN A 598 -2.63 -22.76 13.11
N GLU A 599 -3.08 -23.12 14.31
CA GLU A 599 -3.50 -24.49 14.63
C GLU A 599 -4.71 -24.93 13.77
N GLU A 600 -5.69 -24.04 13.57
CA GLU A 600 -6.84 -24.27 12.68
C GLU A 600 -6.41 -24.42 11.21
N GLN A 601 -5.52 -23.54 10.72
CA GLN A 601 -4.99 -23.62 9.36
C GLN A 601 -4.23 -24.93 9.13
N ILE A 602 -3.45 -25.40 10.11
CA ILE A 602 -2.76 -26.69 10.04
C ILE A 602 -3.76 -27.85 10.02
N LYS A 603 -4.82 -27.82 10.85
CA LYS A 603 -5.89 -28.84 10.86
C LYS A 603 -6.58 -28.90 9.49
N ASN A 604 -6.92 -27.75 8.92
CA ASN A 604 -7.57 -27.66 7.59
C ASN A 604 -6.64 -28.10 6.45
N ALA A 605 -5.37 -27.70 6.47
CA ALA A 605 -4.39 -28.12 5.47
C ALA A 605 -4.19 -29.65 5.47
N LYS A 606 -4.14 -30.28 6.66
CA LYS A 606 -4.09 -31.74 6.80
C LYS A 606 -5.31 -32.42 6.18
N LEU A 607 -6.51 -31.89 6.44
CA LEU A 607 -7.76 -32.44 5.90
C LEU A 607 -7.85 -32.31 4.38
N THR A 608 -7.48 -31.16 3.82
CA THR A 608 -7.44 -30.94 2.37
C THR A 608 -6.42 -31.86 1.69
N SER A 609 -5.26 -32.09 2.33
CA SER A 609 -4.26 -33.04 1.84
C SER A 609 -4.78 -34.47 1.83
N ILE A 610 -5.44 -34.93 2.89
CA ILE A 610 -6.08 -36.26 2.94
C ILE A 610 -7.15 -36.39 1.84
N GLY A 611 -7.99 -35.36 1.64
CA GLY A 611 -8.98 -35.33 0.58
C GLY A 611 -8.35 -35.45 -0.81
N THR A 612 -7.40 -34.59 -1.16
CA THR A 612 -6.76 -34.62 -2.50
C THR A 612 -6.04 -35.94 -2.80
N LEU A 613 -5.37 -36.55 -1.81
CA LEU A 613 -4.73 -37.86 -1.97
C LEU A 613 -5.76 -38.98 -2.12
N ALA A 614 -6.84 -38.94 -1.34
CA ALA A 614 -7.91 -39.91 -1.40
C ALA A 614 -8.59 -39.97 -2.77
N ALA A 615 -8.86 -38.82 -3.41
CA ALA A 615 -9.49 -38.78 -4.74
C ALA A 615 -8.71 -39.56 -5.81
N GLY A 616 -7.37 -39.48 -5.78
CA GLY A 616 -6.50 -40.18 -6.74
C GLY A 616 -6.31 -41.66 -6.41
N ILE A 617 -6.16 -41.99 -5.13
CA ILE A 617 -5.82 -43.35 -4.68
C ILE A 617 -7.04 -44.28 -4.65
N THR A 618 -8.26 -43.76 -4.48
CA THR A 618 -9.45 -44.61 -4.34
C THR A 618 -9.68 -45.53 -5.54
N HIS A 619 -9.59 -45.00 -6.77
CA HIS A 619 -9.76 -45.83 -7.96
C HIS A 619 -8.67 -46.91 -8.08
N GLU A 620 -7.46 -46.62 -7.61
CA GLU A 620 -6.33 -47.56 -7.61
C GLU A 620 -6.44 -48.63 -6.52
N ILE A 621 -7.14 -48.38 -5.40
CA ILE A 621 -7.39 -49.39 -4.35
C ILE A 621 -8.65 -50.23 -4.64
N ASN A 622 -9.70 -49.63 -5.20
CA ASN A 622 -10.93 -50.36 -5.52
C ASN A 622 -10.69 -51.47 -6.57
N THR A 623 -9.74 -51.25 -7.49
CA THR A 623 -9.38 -52.22 -8.53
C THR A 623 -8.82 -53.53 -7.95
N PRO A 624 -7.72 -53.54 -7.15
CA PRO A 624 -7.21 -54.75 -6.51
C PRO A 624 -8.17 -55.34 -5.48
N LEU A 625 -8.96 -54.54 -4.76
CA LEU A 625 -9.99 -55.05 -3.85
C LEU A 625 -11.04 -55.89 -4.59
N THR A 626 -11.46 -55.44 -5.77
CA THR A 626 -12.43 -56.17 -6.61
C THR A 626 -11.87 -57.53 -7.03
N TYR A 627 -10.59 -57.59 -7.43
CA TYR A 627 -9.93 -58.86 -7.77
C TYR A 627 -9.78 -59.79 -6.57
N LEU A 628 -9.39 -59.25 -5.40
CA LEU A 628 -9.31 -60.03 -4.17
C LEU A 628 -10.66 -60.62 -3.80
N LYS A 629 -11.71 -59.79 -3.80
CA LYS A 629 -13.06 -60.24 -3.47
C LYS A 629 -13.54 -61.35 -4.40
N GLY A 630 -13.39 -61.18 -5.71
CA GLY A 630 -13.78 -62.22 -6.68
C GLY A 630 -13.00 -63.53 -6.51
N ASN A 631 -11.69 -63.46 -6.23
CA ASN A 631 -10.88 -64.65 -5.97
C ASN A 631 -11.29 -65.35 -4.67
N PHE A 632 -11.62 -64.60 -3.61
CA PHE A 632 -12.09 -65.19 -2.36
C PHE A 632 -13.48 -65.83 -2.52
N GLU A 633 -14.38 -65.21 -3.27
CA GLU A 633 -15.68 -65.82 -3.60
C GLU A 633 -15.48 -67.16 -4.32
N MET A 634 -14.57 -67.24 -5.29
CA MET A 634 -14.23 -68.51 -5.98
C MET A 634 -13.57 -69.53 -5.04
N LEU A 635 -12.64 -69.10 -4.18
CA LEU A 635 -12.00 -69.97 -3.19
C LEU A 635 -13.01 -70.52 -2.18
N THR A 636 -13.97 -69.71 -1.74
CA THR A 636 -15.04 -70.16 -0.85
C THR A 636 -15.88 -71.25 -1.53
N MET A 637 -16.22 -71.11 -2.81
CA MET A 637 -16.91 -72.16 -3.59
C MET A 637 -16.10 -73.45 -3.66
N ASP A 638 -14.79 -73.37 -3.95
CA ASP A 638 -13.90 -74.54 -4.01
C ASP A 638 -13.75 -75.23 -2.64
N ILE A 639 -13.77 -74.46 -1.54
CA ILE A 639 -13.67 -74.97 -0.17
C ILE A 639 -14.98 -75.67 0.23
N GLU A 640 -16.14 -75.16 -0.19
CA GLU A 640 -17.44 -75.77 0.10
C GLU A 640 -17.56 -77.20 -0.45
N ASP A 641 -16.87 -77.50 -1.56
CA ASP A 641 -16.82 -78.82 -2.19
C ASP A 641 -15.86 -79.83 -1.50
N LEU A 642 -15.11 -79.43 -0.47
CA LEU A 642 -14.20 -80.32 0.25
C LEU A 642 -14.95 -81.37 1.10
N GLU A 643 -14.56 -82.64 1.00
CA GLU A 643 -15.19 -83.74 1.75
C GLU A 643 -14.93 -83.71 3.27
N ASP A 644 -13.75 -83.23 3.71
CA ASP A 644 -13.39 -83.17 5.13
C ASP A 644 -14.01 -81.97 5.84
N GLU A 645 -15.01 -82.24 6.69
CA GLU A 645 -15.78 -81.24 7.43
C GLU A 645 -14.92 -80.31 8.28
N ASN A 646 -13.89 -80.86 8.92
CA ASN A 646 -13.11 -80.12 9.91
C ASN A 646 -12.15 -79.14 9.22
N THR A 647 -11.50 -79.57 8.13
CA THR A 647 -10.68 -78.69 7.28
C THR A 647 -11.54 -77.66 6.56
N ARG A 648 -12.70 -78.06 6.01
CA ARG A 648 -13.65 -77.14 5.36
C ARG A 648 -14.10 -76.03 6.29
N ASN A 649 -14.56 -76.35 7.50
CA ASN A 649 -15.04 -75.34 8.46
C ASN A 649 -13.92 -74.37 8.90
N ASN A 650 -12.69 -74.86 9.11
CA ASN A 650 -11.56 -74.00 9.46
C ASN A 650 -11.13 -73.06 8.31
N MET A 651 -11.19 -73.56 7.07
CA MET A 651 -10.88 -72.76 5.88
C MET A 651 -11.98 -71.74 5.59
N LEU A 652 -13.26 -72.11 5.72
CA LEU A 652 -14.39 -71.19 5.60
C LEU A 652 -14.32 -70.06 6.64
N PHE A 653 -14.02 -70.39 7.90
CA PHE A 653 -13.81 -69.37 8.94
C PHE A 653 -12.67 -68.41 8.59
N SER A 654 -11.60 -68.91 7.96
CA SER A 654 -10.47 -68.07 7.53
C SER A 654 -10.85 -67.17 6.34
N CYS A 655 -11.60 -67.69 5.36
CA CYS A 655 -12.14 -66.92 4.24
C CYS A 655 -13.10 -65.83 4.73
N GLU A 656 -14.00 -66.14 5.66
CA GLU A 656 -14.92 -65.17 6.28
C GLU A 656 -14.14 -64.02 6.93
N LYS A 657 -13.04 -64.30 7.65
CA LYS A 657 -12.18 -63.26 8.23
C LYS A 657 -11.45 -62.41 7.18
N MET A 658 -11.08 -63.01 6.05
CA MET A 658 -10.44 -62.27 4.95
C MET A 658 -11.45 -61.40 4.20
N GLU A 659 -12.66 -61.90 3.99
CA GLU A 659 -13.74 -61.14 3.38
C GLU A 659 -14.15 -59.96 4.27
N ASP A 660 -14.26 -60.16 5.59
CA ASP A 660 -14.43 -59.10 6.59
C ASP A 660 -13.34 -58.02 6.46
N ALA A 661 -12.07 -58.42 6.31
CA ALA A 661 -10.96 -57.49 6.17
C ALA A 661 -11.04 -56.70 4.86
N ILE A 662 -11.40 -57.34 3.75
CA ILE A 662 -11.59 -56.69 2.43
C ILE A 662 -12.74 -55.69 2.49
N ASN A 663 -13.87 -56.08 3.07
CA ASN A 663 -15.02 -55.20 3.24
C ASN A 663 -14.67 -53.99 4.12
N ARG A 664 -13.85 -54.17 5.17
CA ARG A 664 -13.33 -53.04 5.97
C ARG A 664 -12.48 -52.09 5.13
N ILE A 665 -11.56 -52.60 4.30
CA ILE A 665 -10.73 -51.75 3.45
C ILE A 665 -11.59 -51.01 2.42
N ALA A 666 -12.59 -51.68 1.83
CA ALA A 666 -13.52 -51.03 0.90
C ALA A 666 -14.29 -49.88 1.55
N VAL A 667 -14.78 -50.06 2.79
CA VAL A 667 -15.46 -49.00 3.56
C VAL A 667 -14.52 -47.83 3.87
N ILE A 668 -13.27 -48.10 4.22
CA ILE A 668 -12.23 -47.09 4.48
C ILE A 668 -11.99 -46.25 3.22
N VAL A 669 -11.82 -46.91 2.09
CA VAL A 669 -11.49 -46.29 0.80
C VAL A 669 -12.66 -45.45 0.30
N GLU A 670 -13.89 -45.95 0.42
CA GLU A 670 -15.08 -45.18 0.04
C GLU A 670 -15.28 -43.97 0.97
N SER A 671 -15.05 -44.11 2.28
CA SER A 671 -15.09 -42.96 3.22
C SER A 671 -14.05 -41.88 2.87
N MET A 672 -12.85 -42.30 2.46
CA MET A 672 -11.81 -41.38 1.99
C MET A 672 -12.20 -40.69 0.67
N ARG A 673 -12.79 -41.43 -0.28
CA ARG A 673 -13.32 -40.88 -1.53
C ARG A 673 -14.41 -39.84 -1.28
N GLU A 674 -15.31 -40.14 -0.36
CA GLU A 674 -16.40 -39.26 0.05
C GLU A 674 -15.89 -37.93 0.66
N MET A 675 -14.82 -37.98 1.47
CA MET A 675 -14.12 -36.76 1.96
C MET A 675 -13.48 -35.93 0.85
N SER A 676 -13.03 -36.60 -0.22
CA SER A 676 -12.29 -36.00 -1.33
C SER A 676 -13.15 -35.35 -2.39
N GLN A 677 -14.41 -35.79 -2.52
CA GLN A 677 -15.33 -35.21 -3.47
C GLN A 677 -15.58 -33.76 -3.07
N THR A 678 -15.09 -32.84 -3.89
CA THR A 678 -15.56 -31.45 -3.92
C THR A 678 -16.51 -31.40 -5.12
N SER A 679 -17.81 -31.56 -4.91
CA SER A 679 -18.75 -31.55 -6.02
C SER A 679 -19.06 -30.09 -6.38
N ILE A 680 -19.02 -29.79 -7.68
CA ILE A 680 -19.39 -28.50 -8.29
C ILE A 680 -20.93 -28.30 -8.27
N GLU A 681 -21.65 -29.09 -7.47
CA GLU A 681 -23.10 -29.08 -7.44
C GLU A 681 -23.60 -27.81 -6.75
N ALA A 682 -24.45 -27.06 -7.44
CA ALA A 682 -25.08 -25.88 -6.87
C ALA A 682 -26.04 -26.30 -5.75
N LYS A 683 -26.12 -25.49 -4.69
CA LYS A 683 -27.19 -25.63 -3.69
C LYS A 683 -28.51 -25.24 -4.34
N GLU A 684 -29.54 -26.06 -4.15
CA GLU A 684 -30.88 -25.84 -4.69
C GLU A 684 -31.94 -25.92 -3.58
N ARG A 685 -33.14 -25.41 -3.84
CA ARG A 685 -34.27 -25.54 -2.90
C ARG A 685 -34.77 -26.98 -2.94
N THR A 686 -34.47 -27.75 -1.90
CA THR A 686 -34.78 -29.19 -1.82
C THR A 686 -35.70 -29.48 -0.65
N ASN A 687 -36.70 -30.36 -0.84
CA ASN A 687 -37.48 -30.91 0.27
C ASN A 687 -36.61 -31.89 1.07
N VAL A 688 -36.27 -31.54 2.31
CA VAL A 688 -35.41 -32.31 3.22
C VAL A 688 -36.07 -33.64 3.61
N TYR A 689 -37.39 -33.68 3.71
CA TYR A 689 -38.09 -34.94 4.00
C TYR A 689 -37.97 -35.94 2.83
N ALA A 690 -38.01 -35.45 1.59
CA ALA A 690 -37.87 -36.29 0.41
C ALA A 690 -36.44 -36.88 0.26
N THR A 691 -35.40 -36.17 0.71
CA THR A 691 -34.03 -36.70 0.73
C THR A 691 -33.91 -37.81 1.77
N LEU A 692 -34.47 -37.61 2.96
CA LEU A 692 -34.52 -38.63 4.01
C LEU A 692 -35.28 -39.89 3.56
N PHE A 693 -36.44 -39.73 2.92
CA PHE A 693 -37.21 -40.83 2.35
C PHE A 693 -36.38 -41.63 1.33
N THR A 694 -35.63 -40.92 0.47
CA THR A 694 -34.77 -41.54 -0.54
C THR A 694 -33.66 -42.37 0.12
N SER A 695 -32.97 -41.82 1.12
CA SER A 695 -31.94 -42.53 1.89
C SER A 695 -32.48 -43.75 2.64
N LEU A 696 -33.66 -43.63 3.27
CA LEU A 696 -34.32 -44.75 3.94
C LEU A 696 -34.76 -45.85 2.97
N THR A 697 -35.23 -45.47 1.78
CA THR A 697 -35.60 -46.42 0.73
C THR A 697 -34.38 -47.22 0.26
N MET A 698 -33.23 -46.55 0.08
CA MET A 698 -31.96 -47.22 -0.27
C MET A 698 -31.52 -48.20 0.83
N ALA A 699 -31.68 -47.82 2.10
CA ALA A 699 -31.29 -48.64 3.26
C ALA A 699 -32.34 -49.70 3.65
N TYR A 700 -33.55 -49.70 3.07
CA TYR A 700 -34.70 -50.46 3.56
C TYR A 700 -34.45 -51.97 3.66
N ASN A 701 -33.85 -52.57 2.63
CA ASN A 701 -33.66 -54.02 2.58
C ASN A 701 -32.71 -54.56 3.65
N VAL A 702 -31.71 -53.76 4.02
CA VAL A 702 -30.75 -54.10 5.07
C VAL A 702 -31.32 -53.74 6.44
N SER A 703 -31.90 -52.53 6.58
CA SER A 703 -32.44 -52.05 7.85
C SER A 703 -33.58 -52.91 8.39
N LYS A 704 -34.52 -53.38 7.55
CA LYS A 704 -35.64 -54.24 7.97
C LYS A 704 -35.23 -55.60 8.54
N GLN A 705 -33.98 -56.02 8.34
CA GLN A 705 -33.42 -57.24 8.94
C GLN A 705 -32.69 -56.95 10.26
N ILE A 706 -32.40 -55.67 10.52
CA ILE A 706 -31.62 -55.23 11.67
C ILE A 706 -32.52 -54.64 12.75
N ALA A 707 -33.43 -53.72 12.41
CA ALA A 707 -34.26 -52.97 13.36
C ALA A 707 -35.57 -52.46 12.74
N LYS A 708 -36.57 -52.19 13.58
CA LYS A 708 -37.79 -51.48 13.16
C LYS A 708 -37.49 -49.97 13.09
N ILE A 709 -37.75 -49.37 11.93
CA ILE A 709 -37.56 -47.92 11.73
C ILE A 709 -38.93 -47.24 11.78
N TYR A 710 -39.05 -46.17 12.57
CA TYR A 710 -40.23 -45.32 12.60
C TYR A 710 -39.87 -43.93 12.06
N LEU A 711 -40.63 -43.43 11.09
CA LEU A 711 -40.52 -42.07 10.55
C LEU A 711 -41.78 -41.28 10.95
N ASN A 712 -41.64 -40.19 11.71
CA ASN A 712 -42.75 -39.40 12.25
C ASN A 712 -43.84 -40.29 12.89
N ASN A 713 -43.43 -41.18 13.80
CA ASN A 713 -44.26 -42.16 14.52
C ASN A 713 -44.97 -43.23 13.66
N LYS A 714 -44.64 -43.39 12.37
CA LYS A 714 -45.13 -44.48 11.52
C LYS A 714 -44.02 -45.46 11.21
N GLU A 715 -44.28 -46.77 11.29
CA GLU A 715 -43.32 -47.78 10.86
C GLU A 715 -43.04 -47.62 9.36
N PHE A 716 -41.76 -47.41 9.01
CA PHE A 716 -41.37 -47.06 7.66
C PHE A 716 -41.42 -48.27 6.72
N SER A 717 -42.15 -48.12 5.62
CA SER A 717 -42.07 -48.98 4.46
C SER A 717 -42.13 -48.13 3.17
N PRO A 718 -41.35 -48.44 2.12
CA PRO A 718 -41.39 -47.68 0.87
C PRO A 718 -42.78 -47.63 0.21
N THR A 719 -43.69 -48.52 0.60
CA THR A 719 -45.06 -48.62 0.07
C THR A 719 -46.12 -47.94 0.95
N ASN A 720 -45.82 -47.57 2.21
CA ASN A 720 -46.82 -47.09 3.18
C ASN A 720 -46.67 -45.60 3.56
N ILE A 721 -45.61 -44.94 3.11
CA ILE A 721 -45.32 -43.51 3.33
C ILE A 721 -45.03 -42.87 1.97
N ASP A 722 -45.56 -41.67 1.72
CA ASP A 722 -45.22 -40.89 0.52
C ASP A 722 -44.01 -40.00 0.80
N LYS A 723 -43.11 -39.88 -0.17
CA LYS A 723 -41.94 -38.99 -0.12
C LYS A 723 -42.30 -37.50 0.04
N ASN A 724 -43.56 -37.14 -0.21
CA ASN A 724 -44.09 -35.79 -0.10
C ASN A 724 -45.05 -35.63 1.10
N ASP A 725 -45.15 -36.61 2.01
CA ASP A 725 -46.03 -36.53 3.19
C ASP A 725 -45.69 -35.35 4.12
N PHE A 726 -44.46 -34.83 4.03
CA PHE A 726 -44.02 -33.65 4.76
C PHE A 726 -43.21 -32.74 3.83
N GLU A 727 -43.58 -31.47 3.74
CA GLU A 727 -42.95 -30.47 2.86
C GLU A 727 -42.14 -29.48 3.69
N VAL A 728 -40.83 -29.70 3.78
CA VAL A 728 -39.90 -28.81 4.50
C VAL A 728 -38.67 -28.57 3.64
N PHE A 729 -38.47 -27.32 3.24
CA PHE A 729 -37.45 -26.95 2.25
C PHE A 729 -36.23 -26.30 2.88
N ALA A 730 -35.05 -26.58 2.30
CA ALA A 730 -33.79 -25.92 2.62
C ALA A 730 -32.94 -25.73 1.36
N ILE A 731 -32.04 -24.73 1.36
CA ILE A 731 -31.06 -24.52 0.28
C ILE A 731 -29.87 -25.45 0.49
N VAL A 732 -29.88 -26.60 -0.19
CA VAL A 732 -28.88 -27.65 0.01
C VAL A 732 -28.43 -28.33 -1.27
N GLN A 733 -27.30 -29.02 -1.21
CA GLN A 733 -26.89 -30.00 -2.21
C GLN A 733 -27.57 -31.32 -1.87
N LYS A 734 -28.60 -31.67 -2.65
CA LYS A 734 -29.48 -32.82 -2.41
C LYS A 734 -28.71 -34.10 -2.07
N GLN A 735 -27.76 -34.50 -2.92
CA GLN A 735 -26.99 -35.75 -2.78
C GLN A 735 -26.12 -35.77 -1.52
N ARG A 736 -25.59 -34.62 -1.10
CA ARG A 736 -24.77 -34.50 0.12
C ARG A 736 -25.59 -34.66 1.38
N ILE A 737 -26.80 -34.13 1.38
CA ILE A 737 -27.72 -34.32 2.51
C ILE A 737 -28.19 -35.77 2.58
N GLU A 738 -28.48 -36.41 1.43
CA GLU A 738 -28.78 -37.85 1.38
C GLU A 738 -27.64 -38.70 1.98
N GLN A 739 -26.38 -38.31 1.74
CA GLN A 739 -25.19 -38.93 2.33
C GLN A 739 -25.13 -38.78 3.85
N VAL A 740 -25.42 -37.59 4.39
CA VAL A 740 -25.50 -37.37 5.85
C VAL A 740 -26.48 -38.34 6.49
N TRP A 741 -27.65 -38.54 5.87
CA TRP A 741 -28.66 -39.47 6.37
C TRP A 741 -28.15 -40.91 6.38
N ILE A 742 -27.51 -41.36 5.29
CA ILE A 742 -26.96 -42.72 5.22
C ILE A 742 -25.90 -42.94 6.31
N ILE A 743 -25.03 -41.96 6.58
CA ILE A 743 -24.01 -42.05 7.63
C ILE A 743 -24.65 -42.23 9.01
N ILE A 744 -25.65 -41.40 9.35
CA ILE A 744 -26.31 -41.45 10.67
C ILE A 744 -27.12 -42.74 10.81
N ILE A 745 -27.87 -43.13 9.78
CA ILE A 745 -28.69 -44.36 9.76
C ILE A 745 -27.80 -45.59 9.93
N ASN A 746 -26.71 -45.73 9.17
CA ASN A 746 -25.82 -46.88 9.29
C ASN A 746 -25.14 -46.94 10.66
N ASN A 747 -24.76 -45.79 11.24
CA ASN A 747 -24.21 -45.75 12.58
C ASN A 747 -25.21 -46.27 13.62
N ALA A 748 -26.48 -45.87 13.54
CA ALA A 748 -27.54 -46.34 14.43
C ALA A 748 -27.82 -47.85 14.24
N LEU A 749 -27.95 -48.31 12.98
CA LEU A 749 -28.18 -49.73 12.68
C LEU A 749 -27.06 -50.63 13.19
N ASP A 750 -25.81 -50.20 13.05
CA ASP A 750 -24.68 -50.94 13.60
C ASP A 750 -24.69 -51.02 15.12
N ALA A 751 -25.09 -49.95 15.80
CA ALA A 751 -25.23 -49.96 17.26
C ALA A 751 -26.35 -50.94 17.68
N LEU A 752 -27.47 -50.94 16.97
CA LEU A 752 -28.63 -51.80 17.24
C LEU A 752 -28.33 -53.30 17.06
N LYS A 753 -27.35 -53.70 16.23
CA LYS A 753 -26.91 -55.11 16.09
C LYS A 753 -26.39 -55.71 17.40
N SER A 754 -25.97 -54.88 18.36
CA SER A 754 -25.48 -55.35 19.67
C SER A 754 -26.58 -55.88 20.60
N ILE A 755 -27.85 -55.54 20.33
CA ILE A 755 -29.01 -56.04 21.09
C ILE A 755 -29.41 -57.41 20.53
N GLU A 756 -29.45 -58.48 21.32
CA GLU A 756 -29.76 -59.82 20.80
C GLU A 756 -31.19 -59.95 20.25
N ASP A 757 -32.18 -59.38 20.95
CA ASP A 757 -33.59 -59.47 20.57
C ASP A 757 -33.95 -58.44 19.49
N TYR A 758 -34.35 -58.92 18.31
CA TYR A 758 -34.78 -58.10 17.19
C TYR A 758 -35.98 -57.20 17.52
N GLU A 759 -36.92 -57.71 18.33
CA GLU A 759 -38.15 -56.96 18.67
C GLU A 759 -37.87 -55.73 19.55
N GLN A 760 -36.69 -55.67 20.17
CA GLN A 760 -36.24 -54.55 20.99
C GLN A 760 -35.39 -53.54 20.23
N ARG A 761 -35.14 -53.73 18.92
CA ARG A 761 -34.29 -52.83 18.13
C ARG A 761 -35.14 -51.79 17.41
N GLU A 762 -35.05 -50.53 17.84
CA GLU A 762 -35.83 -49.43 17.26
C GLU A 762 -34.96 -48.23 16.89
N LEU A 763 -35.18 -47.69 15.69
CA LEU A 763 -34.68 -46.39 15.26
C LEU A 763 -35.87 -45.46 14.98
N ARG A 764 -35.98 -44.36 15.71
CA ARG A 764 -37.01 -43.34 15.48
C ARG A 764 -36.39 -42.14 14.79
N ILE A 765 -37.06 -41.65 13.75
CA ILE A 765 -36.65 -40.50 12.97
C ILE A 765 -37.82 -39.51 12.93
N ASP A 766 -37.61 -38.33 13.49
CA ASP A 766 -38.61 -37.27 13.54
C ASP A 766 -38.14 -36.07 12.72
N VAL A 767 -39.01 -35.56 11.86
CA VAL A 767 -38.77 -34.38 11.01
C VAL A 767 -39.80 -33.32 11.37
N PHE A 768 -39.32 -32.16 11.80
CA PHE A 768 -40.16 -31.03 12.20
C PHE A 768 -39.47 -29.70 11.92
N SER A 769 -40.20 -28.60 11.97
CA SER A 769 -39.66 -27.24 11.83
C SER A 769 -39.83 -26.46 13.14
N GLU A 770 -38.80 -25.72 13.53
CA GLU A 770 -38.76 -24.90 14.74
C GLU A 770 -37.79 -23.72 14.51
N ASP A 771 -38.15 -22.51 14.93
CA ASP A 771 -37.29 -21.30 14.89
C ASP A 771 -36.51 -21.08 13.57
N ASP A 772 -37.21 -21.09 12.42
CA ASP A 772 -36.61 -20.93 11.09
C ASP A 772 -35.56 -22.01 10.72
N LYS A 773 -35.67 -23.19 11.34
CA LYS A 773 -34.83 -24.35 11.07
C LYS A 773 -35.70 -25.60 10.80
N VAL A 774 -35.26 -26.41 9.85
CA VAL A 774 -35.72 -27.81 9.67
C VAL A 774 -34.85 -28.67 10.57
N ILE A 775 -35.48 -29.47 11.43
CA ILE A 775 -34.80 -30.38 12.36
C ILE A 775 -35.13 -31.81 11.97
N VAL A 776 -34.10 -32.62 11.76
CA VAL A 776 -34.19 -34.07 11.57
C VAL A 776 -33.51 -34.73 12.77
N ARG A 777 -34.29 -35.41 13.59
CA ARG A 777 -33.86 -36.08 14.82
C ARG A 777 -33.83 -37.58 14.62
N PHE A 778 -32.68 -38.21 14.84
CA PHE A 778 -32.51 -39.66 14.85
C PHE A 778 -32.32 -40.12 16.28
N SER A 779 -33.15 -41.04 16.79
CA SER A 779 -33.06 -41.58 18.13
C SER A 779 -33.03 -43.11 18.09
N ASP A 780 -31.93 -43.71 18.55
CA ASP A 780 -31.83 -45.15 18.76
C ASP A 780 -32.07 -45.53 20.22
N ASN A 781 -32.18 -46.84 20.47
CA ASN A 781 -32.24 -47.43 21.82
C ASN A 781 -31.07 -48.39 22.08
N ALA A 782 -29.88 -48.10 21.54
CA ALA A 782 -28.71 -48.98 21.55
C ALA A 782 -27.67 -48.63 22.64
N GLY A 783 -28.09 -48.06 23.78
CA GLY A 783 -27.20 -47.84 24.93
C GLY A 783 -26.30 -46.59 24.86
N GLY A 784 -26.46 -45.74 23.84
CA GLY A 784 -25.89 -44.39 23.78
C GLY A 784 -24.39 -44.33 23.43
N VAL A 785 -23.84 -43.13 23.48
CA VAL A 785 -22.43 -42.81 23.23
C VAL A 785 -21.69 -42.62 24.57
N ASP A 786 -20.48 -43.15 24.72
CA ASP A 786 -19.66 -42.90 25.92
C ASP A 786 -19.41 -41.39 26.12
N GLU A 787 -19.69 -40.88 27.33
CA GLU A 787 -19.54 -39.46 27.70
C GLU A 787 -18.13 -38.92 27.41
N LYS A 788 -17.09 -39.76 27.47
CA LYS A 788 -15.71 -39.34 27.21
C LYS A 788 -15.44 -38.98 25.76
N ILE A 789 -16.21 -39.52 24.83
CA ILE A 789 -16.02 -39.29 23.39
C ILE A 789 -17.08 -38.39 22.79
N ILE A 790 -18.18 -38.08 23.51
CA ILE A 790 -19.32 -37.34 22.96
C ILE A 790 -18.93 -35.96 22.41
N ASP A 791 -18.08 -35.22 23.14
CA ASP A 791 -17.57 -33.89 22.74
C ASP A 791 -16.63 -33.94 21.54
N LYS A 792 -16.06 -35.11 21.26
CA LYS A 792 -15.06 -35.34 20.20
C LYS A 792 -15.58 -36.27 19.11
N ILE A 793 -16.85 -36.67 19.13
CA ILE A 793 -17.36 -37.72 18.24
C ILE A 793 -17.32 -37.30 16.76
N PHE A 794 -17.34 -35.99 16.51
CA PHE A 794 -17.22 -35.40 15.19
C PHE A 794 -15.77 -35.08 14.79
N ASP A 795 -14.78 -35.28 15.66
CA ASP A 795 -13.38 -35.17 15.28
C ASP A 795 -12.97 -36.37 14.41
N PRO A 796 -12.06 -36.16 13.42
CA PRO A 796 -11.61 -37.25 12.57
C PRO A 796 -10.95 -38.37 13.38
N PHE A 797 -11.24 -39.62 13.02
CA PHE A 797 -10.67 -40.84 13.60
C PHE A 797 -11.10 -41.16 15.04
N VAL A 798 -12.08 -40.43 15.59
CA VAL A 798 -12.66 -40.76 16.90
C VAL A 798 -13.76 -41.80 16.72
N SER A 799 -13.59 -42.97 17.35
CA SER A 799 -14.54 -44.08 17.27
C SER A 799 -14.51 -44.91 18.55
N SER A 800 -15.67 -45.36 19.01
CA SER A 800 -15.82 -46.34 20.10
C SER A 800 -15.69 -47.80 19.62
N LYS A 801 -15.67 -48.04 18.30
CA LYS A 801 -15.66 -49.39 17.71
C LYS A 801 -14.23 -49.85 17.45
N THR A 802 -13.80 -50.93 18.09
CA THR A 802 -12.45 -51.50 17.94
C THR A 802 -12.19 -52.13 16.57
N HIS A 803 -13.24 -52.54 15.83
CA HIS A 803 -13.09 -53.40 14.66
C HIS A 803 -13.82 -52.95 13.37
N SER A 804 -14.67 -51.91 13.37
CA SER A 804 -15.44 -51.54 12.15
C SER A 804 -15.67 -50.05 11.91
N GLY A 805 -15.36 -49.17 12.87
CA GLY A 805 -15.59 -47.73 12.71
C GLY A 805 -14.27 -46.97 12.62
N MET A 806 -13.91 -46.48 11.43
CA MET A 806 -12.72 -45.64 11.25
C MET A 806 -12.86 -44.26 11.94
N GLY A 807 -14.05 -43.88 12.43
CA GLY A 807 -14.29 -42.57 13.03
C GLY A 807 -14.29 -41.42 12.04
N VAL A 808 -14.55 -41.71 10.76
CA VAL A 808 -14.50 -40.73 9.66
C VAL A 808 -15.89 -40.27 9.24
N GLY A 809 -16.89 -41.14 9.25
CA GLY A 809 -18.24 -40.84 8.76
C GLY A 809 -18.90 -39.65 9.45
N LEU A 810 -18.90 -39.59 10.79
CA LEU A 810 -19.52 -38.47 11.52
C LEU A 810 -18.78 -37.14 11.28
N ASN A 811 -17.46 -37.17 11.09
CA ASN A 811 -16.70 -35.97 10.70
C ASN A 811 -17.11 -35.47 9.31
N ILE A 812 -17.31 -36.38 8.34
CA ILE A 812 -17.86 -36.03 7.01
C ILE A 812 -19.25 -35.43 7.15
N ALA A 813 -20.13 -36.06 7.91
CA ALA A 813 -21.49 -35.57 8.12
C ALA A 813 -21.47 -34.15 8.73
N LYS A 814 -20.62 -33.92 9.74
CA LYS A 814 -20.43 -32.59 10.34
C LYS A 814 -19.97 -31.56 9.32
N LYS A 815 -18.94 -31.88 8.52
CA LYS A 815 -18.43 -30.99 7.47
C LYS A 815 -19.49 -30.65 6.42
N ILE A 816 -20.24 -31.65 5.95
CA ILE A 816 -21.33 -31.42 4.97
C ILE A 816 -22.38 -30.47 5.56
N ILE A 817 -22.79 -30.68 6.82
CA ILE A 817 -23.78 -29.82 7.47
C ILE A 817 -23.24 -28.39 7.68
N ASP A 818 -21.97 -28.25 8.08
CA ASP A 818 -21.31 -26.95 8.24
C ASP A 818 -21.19 -26.21 6.89
N ASP A 819 -20.84 -26.91 5.81
CA ASP A 819 -20.81 -26.37 4.43
C ASP A 819 -22.21 -25.89 3.97
N HIS A 820 -23.27 -26.38 4.60
CA HIS A 820 -24.67 -25.99 4.39
C HIS A 820 -25.18 -24.94 5.39
N ASN A 821 -24.31 -24.35 6.21
CA ASN A 821 -24.67 -23.42 7.30
C ASN A 821 -25.69 -24.04 8.28
N GLY A 822 -25.65 -25.35 8.46
CA GLY A 822 -26.46 -26.09 9.41
C GLY A 822 -25.68 -26.41 10.69
N GLU A 823 -26.33 -27.13 11.60
CA GLU A 823 -25.73 -27.62 12.83
C GLU A 823 -26.09 -29.10 13.02
N ILE A 824 -25.15 -29.92 13.49
CA ILE A 824 -25.39 -31.30 13.91
C ILE A 824 -24.90 -31.47 15.34
N PHE A 825 -25.72 -32.11 16.18
CA PHE A 825 -25.45 -32.36 17.59
C PHE A 825 -25.68 -33.83 17.91
N VAL A 826 -24.99 -34.31 18.95
CA VAL A 826 -25.25 -35.61 19.56
C VAL A 826 -25.47 -35.44 21.06
N TYR A 827 -26.38 -36.21 21.63
CA TYR A 827 -26.55 -36.35 23.08
C TYR A 827 -27.17 -37.72 23.37
N ASN A 828 -27.06 -38.19 24.62
CA ASN A 828 -27.73 -39.42 25.05
C ASN A 828 -29.10 -39.10 25.64
N ASN A 829 -30.07 -39.97 25.37
CA ASN A 829 -31.32 -40.04 26.14
C ASN A 829 -31.28 -41.28 27.06
N ASP A 830 -32.37 -41.54 27.79
CA ASP A 830 -32.46 -42.66 28.73
C ASP A 830 -32.33 -44.06 28.09
N LYS A 831 -32.42 -44.16 26.76
CA LYS A 831 -32.46 -45.42 26.01
C LYS A 831 -31.29 -45.60 25.03
N GLY A 832 -30.72 -44.52 24.50
CA GLY A 832 -29.74 -44.59 23.42
C GLY A 832 -29.23 -43.21 22.98
N ALA A 833 -28.63 -43.17 21.78
CA ALA A 833 -28.08 -41.93 21.23
C ALA A 833 -29.12 -41.15 20.44
N VAL A 834 -29.01 -39.82 20.49
CA VAL A 834 -29.84 -38.89 19.70
C VAL A 834 -28.94 -37.99 18.86
N PHE A 835 -29.18 -37.97 17.56
CA PHE A 835 -28.54 -37.05 16.61
C PHE A 835 -29.56 -36.05 16.08
N ASP A 836 -29.32 -34.77 16.31
CA ASP A 836 -30.14 -33.67 15.79
C ASP A 836 -29.39 -32.94 14.68
N VAL A 837 -29.96 -32.96 13.47
CA VAL A 837 -29.46 -32.19 12.33
C VAL A 837 -30.42 -31.02 12.07
N LYS A 838 -29.88 -29.79 12.12
CA LYS A 838 -30.60 -28.54 11.92
C LYS A 838 -30.13 -27.87 10.64
N LEU A 839 -31.05 -27.62 9.72
CA LEU A 839 -30.80 -26.88 8.48
C LEU A 839 -31.65 -25.61 8.47
N LYS A 840 -31.18 -24.54 7.85
CA LYS A 840 -31.97 -23.31 7.72
C LYS A 840 -33.21 -23.57 6.87
N LEU A 841 -34.39 -23.26 7.42
CA LEU A 841 -35.65 -23.37 6.72
C LEU A 841 -35.69 -22.35 5.58
N GLN A 842 -36.30 -22.74 4.47
CA GLN A 842 -36.61 -21.83 3.38
C GLN A 842 -38.11 -21.90 3.13
N GLU A 843 -38.76 -20.73 3.17
CA GLU A 843 -40.17 -20.58 2.81
C GLU A 843 -40.47 -21.08 1.37
#